data_AF-A0A7J6Y6V9-F1
#
_entry.id   AF-A0A7J6Y6V9-F1
#
_cell.length_a   1.000
_cell.length_b   1.000
_cell.length_c   1.000
_cell.angle_alpha   90.00
_cell.angle_beta   90.00
_cell.angle_gamma   90.00
#
_symmetry.space_group_name_H-M   'P 1'
#
loop_
_entity.id
_entity.type
_entity.pdbx_description
1 polymer ?
#
loop_
_entity_poly.entity_id
_entity_poly.type
_entity_poly.pdbx_seq_one_letter_code
_entity_poly.pdbx_strand_id
1 'polypeptide(L)'
;MPRLLLYVLVLFFPLNFCPNVPAHALAPESSRIELFKRKNSTVPFEDKGKVTERVVHSFRLPALVDVDGVMVAIADARYDTSNDNSLIDTVVKYSVDDGETWETQIGIKNSRVSSVSRVVDPTVIVKGNKLYVLVGSYNSSRSYWTWQPDGSDWRPMLAVGEVTKSTADGKTTANITWGSPVSLKEFFPAEMEGMHTKQFLGGAGVATVASNGNLVYPVQVTNMKKELFSKIFYSEDDGKTWKFSEGRSDFGCSEPVVLEWENKFIINNRVDYRRRLVYNSGDMEKPWVEAVGTLSRVWGPSPKSNQPGSQSSFTAVTIEGMRVMLFTHPLNFKGRWLRDRLHLWLTDNQRIYNVGQVSIGDENSAYSSVLYKDDKLYCLHEINTDEVYSLVFARLVGELRLIKSVVRSWKKWDSHLSSICTPADPAASSSERGCGPAVTTVGLAGFLSHSATQNVWEDAYRCVNASTANAEEVPNGFKFAGLGGGALWPVSQQGQNQRYHFANYEFTLVASVTIHEAPRNATPLLGASLDSSGGKKLLGLSYDEKHQWQPIYGSTPVTPTGSWETGKRYHVVLTMANRNGSVYIDGELLEGSGQTVVPDERTPDISHFYIGSYNSSNMPTISHLTANNVLLYNRQLNAEEIRTLFLSQDLIGTEGILDSSDDDGEDKDSSEYDDGAHSNSSSSFGGDASSVSAGGRNLVYVCALVLHLLVLVYF
;
A
#
# COMPACT_ATOMS: atom_id res chain seq x y z
N MET A 1 -44.15 -45.94 22.04
CA MET A 1 -44.70 -44.69 21.47
C MET A 1 -45.64 -44.10 22.52
N PRO A 2 -45.65 -42.78 22.78
CA PRO A 2 -45.32 -41.69 21.87
C PRO A 2 -43.94 -41.05 22.11
N ARG A 3 -43.42 -40.44 21.04
CA ARG A 3 -42.18 -39.66 20.97
C ARG A 3 -42.52 -38.21 21.31
N LEU A 4 -41.74 -37.58 22.19
CA LEU A 4 -41.64 -36.13 22.27
C LEU A 4 -40.19 -35.75 21.99
N LEU A 5 -39.98 -35.10 20.83
CA LEU A 5 -38.70 -34.57 20.38
C LEU A 5 -38.27 -33.43 21.31
N LEU A 6 -37.11 -33.58 21.96
CA LEU A 6 -36.44 -32.48 22.66
C LEU A 6 -35.50 -31.79 21.66
N TYR A 7 -35.95 -30.68 21.07
CA TYR A 7 -35.08 -29.77 20.33
C TYR A 7 -34.28 -28.95 21.34
N VAL A 8 -32.99 -29.25 21.51
CA VAL A 8 -32.03 -28.40 22.22
C VAL A 8 -31.68 -27.25 21.28
N LEU A 9 -32.28 -26.10 21.53
CA LEU A 9 -31.90 -24.83 20.90
C LEU A 9 -30.58 -24.38 21.52
N VAL A 10 -29.45 -24.69 20.87
CA VAL A 10 -28.15 -24.11 21.21
C VAL A 10 -28.18 -22.64 20.78
N LEU A 11 -28.45 -21.77 21.74
CA LEU A 11 -28.25 -20.32 21.62
C LEU A 11 -26.75 -20.06 21.43
N PHE A 12 -26.32 -19.92 20.17
CA PHE A 12 -25.09 -19.23 19.84
C PHE A 12 -25.22 -17.79 20.33
N PHE A 13 -24.45 -17.41 21.36
CA PHE A 13 -24.19 -16.02 21.67
C PHE A 13 -23.25 -15.47 20.58
N PRO A 14 -23.69 -14.56 19.69
CA PRO A 14 -22.76 -13.77 18.93
C PRO A 14 -21.99 -12.88 19.92
N LEU A 15 -20.68 -13.09 20.01
CA LEU A 15 -19.76 -12.15 20.63
C LEU A 15 -20.05 -10.76 20.03
N ASN A 16 -20.40 -9.84 20.92
CA ASN A 16 -20.75 -8.46 20.63
C ASN A 16 -19.75 -7.82 19.66
N PHE A 17 -20.21 -7.55 18.45
CA PHE A 17 -19.66 -6.47 17.64
C PHE A 17 -19.85 -5.18 18.44
N CYS A 18 -18.76 -4.52 18.84
CA CYS A 18 -18.82 -3.14 19.29
C CYS A 18 -19.49 -2.29 18.19
N PRO A 19 -20.62 -1.61 18.47
CA PRO A 19 -21.14 -0.58 17.60
C PRO A 19 -20.53 0.78 18.00
N ASN A 20 -20.43 1.67 17.00
CA ASN A 20 -20.09 3.09 17.07
C ASN A 20 -18.60 3.46 17.01
N VAL A 21 -18.01 3.30 15.81
CA VAL A 21 -16.99 4.27 15.35
C VAL A 21 -17.75 5.51 14.86
N PRO A 22 -17.44 6.73 15.31
CA PRO A 22 -18.08 7.93 14.80
C PRO A 22 -17.85 8.06 13.29
N ALA A 23 -18.86 8.54 12.57
CA ALA A 23 -18.86 8.67 11.11
C ALA A 23 -17.90 9.76 10.62
N HIS A 24 -16.58 9.57 10.72
CA HIS A 24 -15.57 10.44 10.13
C HIS A 24 -14.50 9.59 9.42
N ALA A 25 -14.32 9.76 8.10
CA ALA A 25 -13.17 9.21 7.39
C ALA A 25 -12.69 10.12 6.24
N LEU A 26 -11.88 11.07 6.61
CA LEU A 26 -10.83 11.76 5.86
C LEU A 26 -9.88 12.16 7.01
N ALA A 27 -8.56 12.08 6.86
CA ALA A 27 -7.68 12.30 8.02
C ALA A 27 -7.94 13.68 8.66
N PRO A 28 -7.71 13.85 9.98
CA PRO A 28 -7.86 15.16 10.61
C PRO A 28 -7.11 16.26 9.82
N GLU A 29 -7.72 17.44 9.69
CA GLU A 29 -7.25 18.61 8.89
C GLU A 29 -7.34 18.46 7.37
N SER A 30 -7.53 17.24 6.85
CA SER A 30 -7.81 17.06 5.43
C SER A 30 -9.23 17.53 5.10
N SER A 31 -9.41 18.03 3.89
CA SER A 31 -10.69 18.60 3.42
C SER A 31 -10.92 18.24 1.97
N ARG A 32 -12.17 18.39 1.49
CA ARG A 32 -12.48 18.18 0.08
C ARG A 32 -13.63 19.05 -0.40
N ILE A 33 -13.67 19.28 -1.71
CA ILE A 33 -14.81 19.87 -2.42
C ILE A 33 -15.34 18.86 -3.44
N GLU A 34 -16.63 18.95 -3.75
CA GLU A 34 -17.18 18.27 -4.93
C GLU A 34 -16.88 19.12 -6.17
N LEU A 35 -15.78 18.81 -6.85
CA LEU A 35 -15.24 19.61 -7.96
C LEU A 35 -16.03 19.41 -9.25
N PHE A 36 -16.35 18.15 -9.56
CA PHE A 36 -17.23 17.79 -10.68
C PHE A 36 -18.56 17.29 -10.12
N LYS A 37 -19.53 18.19 -10.01
CA LYS A 37 -20.81 17.94 -9.35
C LYS A 37 -21.79 17.30 -10.31
N ARG A 38 -22.16 16.05 -10.06
CA ARG A 38 -23.20 15.33 -10.80
C ARG A 38 -24.50 16.13 -10.92
N LYS A 39 -25.11 16.12 -12.11
CA LYS A 39 -26.38 16.82 -12.42
C LYS A 39 -26.38 18.31 -12.08
N ASN A 40 -25.20 18.94 -11.97
CA ASN A 40 -25.06 20.33 -11.62
C ASN A 40 -23.99 21.04 -12.44
N SER A 41 -22.75 20.56 -12.43
CA SER A 41 -21.67 21.16 -13.23
C SER A 41 -22.01 21.10 -14.71
N THR A 42 -21.83 22.23 -15.40
CA THR A 42 -21.95 22.32 -16.85
C THR A 42 -20.59 22.21 -17.51
N VAL A 43 -20.60 21.81 -18.78
CA VAL A 43 -19.44 21.79 -19.66
C VAL A 43 -19.82 22.41 -21.01
N PRO A 44 -18.85 23.02 -21.74
CA PRO A 44 -19.09 23.61 -23.06
C PRO A 44 -19.26 22.50 -24.11
N PHE A 45 -20.49 21.99 -24.24
CA PHE A 45 -20.81 20.92 -25.19
C PHE A 45 -20.91 21.48 -26.61
N GLU A 46 -20.03 21.02 -27.49
CA GLU A 46 -20.05 21.37 -28.91
C GLU A 46 -20.78 20.29 -29.73
N ASP A 47 -21.77 20.71 -30.52
CA ASP A 47 -22.38 19.90 -31.58
C ASP A 47 -22.68 20.77 -32.81
N LYS A 48 -22.30 20.29 -34.00
CA LYS A 48 -22.48 20.99 -35.29
C LYS A 48 -22.01 22.45 -35.28
N GLY A 49 -20.88 22.74 -34.63
CA GLY A 49 -20.29 24.08 -34.52
C GLY A 49 -20.99 25.02 -33.53
N LYS A 50 -22.00 24.55 -32.81
CA LYS A 50 -22.65 25.29 -31.73
C LYS A 50 -22.17 24.78 -30.37
N VAL A 51 -21.69 25.69 -29.53
CA VAL A 51 -21.35 25.41 -28.13
C VAL A 51 -22.54 25.77 -27.24
N THR A 52 -22.87 24.92 -26.27
CA THR A 52 -23.89 25.19 -25.25
C THR A 52 -23.44 24.62 -23.93
N GLU A 53 -23.62 25.40 -22.85
CA GLU A 53 -23.39 24.89 -21.49
C GLU A 53 -24.40 23.78 -21.19
N ARG A 54 -23.89 22.55 -21.05
CA ARG A 54 -24.72 21.36 -20.83
C ARG A 54 -24.40 20.76 -19.47
N VAL A 55 -25.43 20.58 -18.66
CA VAL A 55 -25.35 19.84 -17.39
C VAL A 55 -24.99 18.38 -17.68
N VAL A 56 -24.07 17.82 -16.89
CA VAL A 56 -23.61 16.43 -17.03
C VAL A 56 -24.23 15.55 -15.95
N HIS A 57 -24.75 14.37 -16.31
CA HIS A 57 -25.33 13.44 -15.36
C HIS A 57 -24.30 12.89 -14.37
N SER A 58 -23.18 12.35 -14.88
CA SER A 58 -22.14 11.72 -14.06
C SER A 58 -20.73 12.08 -14.56
N PHE A 59 -19.81 12.26 -13.63
CA PHE A 59 -18.38 12.39 -13.90
C PHE A 59 -17.62 11.20 -13.32
N ARG A 60 -16.73 10.60 -14.11
CA ARG A 60 -16.01 9.37 -13.77
C ARG A 60 -14.59 9.38 -14.33
N LEU A 61 -13.79 8.36 -14.03
CA LEU A 61 -12.45 8.14 -14.60
C LEU A 61 -11.48 9.31 -14.32
N PRO A 62 -11.25 9.66 -13.03
CA PRO A 62 -10.40 10.80 -12.68
C PRO A 62 -8.93 10.56 -13.03
N ALA A 63 -8.28 11.57 -13.62
CA ALA A 63 -6.83 11.71 -13.73
C ALA A 63 -6.43 13.13 -13.30
N LEU A 64 -5.57 13.25 -12.31
CA LEU A 64 -5.12 14.51 -11.72
C LEU A 64 -3.60 14.59 -11.86
N VAL A 65 -3.13 15.63 -12.54
CA VAL A 65 -1.70 15.81 -12.86
C VAL A 65 -1.27 17.26 -12.63
N ASP A 66 0.04 17.45 -12.48
CA ASP A 66 0.70 18.75 -12.55
C ASP A 66 1.35 18.91 -13.93
N VAL A 67 1.13 20.05 -14.58
CA VAL A 67 1.77 20.41 -15.84
C VAL A 67 2.41 21.78 -15.66
N ASP A 68 3.70 21.80 -15.37
CA ASP A 68 4.47 23.03 -15.17
C ASP A 68 3.79 23.96 -14.14
N GLY A 69 3.40 23.41 -12.98
CA GLY A 69 2.73 24.15 -11.90
C GLY A 69 1.23 24.36 -12.08
N VAL A 70 0.65 24.04 -13.25
CA VAL A 70 -0.79 24.07 -13.49
C VAL A 70 -1.39 22.72 -13.14
N MET A 71 -2.32 22.70 -12.18
CA MET A 71 -3.05 21.49 -11.84
C MET A 71 -4.12 21.22 -12.90
N VAL A 72 -4.15 20.00 -13.45
CA VAL A 72 -5.09 19.60 -14.49
C VAL A 72 -5.83 18.33 -14.07
N ALA A 73 -7.15 18.43 -14.00
CA ALA A 73 -8.08 17.36 -13.70
C ALA A 73 -8.83 16.94 -14.98
N ILE A 74 -8.64 15.70 -15.40
CA ILE A 74 -9.23 15.09 -16.60
C ILE A 74 -10.21 14.01 -16.16
N ALA A 75 -11.35 13.91 -16.84
CA ALA A 75 -12.41 12.95 -16.50
C ALA A 75 -13.32 12.64 -17.70
N ASP A 76 -14.14 11.59 -17.55
CA ASP A 76 -15.34 11.39 -18.36
C ASP A 76 -16.42 12.40 -17.95
N ALA A 77 -17.02 13.09 -18.91
CA ALA A 77 -18.32 13.75 -18.78
C ALA A 77 -19.40 12.87 -19.42
N ARG A 78 -20.10 12.08 -18.60
CA ARG A 78 -21.18 11.18 -19.04
C ARG A 78 -22.51 11.93 -18.99
N TYR A 79 -22.96 12.40 -20.15
CA TYR A 79 -23.98 13.44 -20.23
C TYR A 79 -25.35 13.01 -19.71
N ASP A 80 -25.80 11.83 -20.10
CA ASP A 80 -27.21 11.43 -19.93
C ASP A 80 -27.40 10.34 -18.85
N THR A 81 -26.36 9.58 -18.54
CA THR A 81 -26.38 8.46 -17.59
C THR A 81 -24.96 8.09 -17.18
N SER A 82 -24.77 7.35 -16.10
CA SER A 82 -23.47 6.75 -15.73
C SER A 82 -23.08 5.53 -16.55
N ASN A 83 -23.99 4.97 -17.36
CA ASN A 83 -23.70 3.78 -18.16
C ASN A 83 -22.46 3.97 -19.05
N ASP A 84 -21.55 2.98 -19.06
CA ASP A 84 -20.33 3.00 -19.87
C ASP A 84 -20.59 3.19 -21.37
N ASN A 85 -21.75 2.72 -21.85
CA ASN A 85 -22.12 2.75 -23.26
C ASN A 85 -23.15 3.86 -23.54
N SER A 86 -22.80 5.08 -23.18
CA SER A 86 -23.63 6.29 -23.32
C SER A 86 -22.89 7.42 -24.03
N LEU A 87 -23.48 8.62 -24.12
CA LEU A 87 -22.82 9.79 -24.69
C LEU A 87 -21.78 10.34 -23.72
N ILE A 88 -20.50 10.31 -24.10
CA ILE A 88 -19.38 10.68 -23.22
C ILE A 88 -18.34 11.51 -23.98
N ASP A 89 -17.92 12.63 -23.38
CA ASP A 89 -16.74 13.40 -23.78
C ASP A 89 -15.68 13.40 -22.68
N THR A 90 -14.44 13.75 -23.02
CA THR A 90 -13.38 13.97 -22.03
C THR A 90 -13.39 15.43 -21.60
N VAL A 91 -13.76 15.67 -20.34
CA VAL A 91 -13.77 16.99 -19.72
C VAL A 91 -12.43 17.25 -19.04
N VAL A 92 -12.04 18.52 -19.01
CA VAL A 92 -10.84 19.02 -18.36
C VAL A 92 -11.22 20.19 -17.46
N LYS A 93 -10.73 20.18 -16.23
CA LYS A 93 -10.64 21.37 -15.39
C LYS A 93 -9.19 21.67 -15.10
N TYR A 94 -8.79 22.93 -15.10
CA TYR A 94 -7.42 23.32 -14.74
C TYR A 94 -7.37 24.51 -13.79
N SER A 95 -6.35 24.55 -12.96
CA SER A 95 -6.16 25.52 -11.87
C SER A 95 -4.69 25.97 -11.82
N VAL A 96 -4.49 27.26 -11.56
CA VAL A 96 -3.18 27.91 -11.35
C VAL A 96 -2.95 28.31 -9.90
N ASP A 97 -3.89 27.97 -9.01
CA ASP A 97 -3.95 28.38 -7.61
C ASP A 97 -4.20 27.18 -6.69
N ASP A 98 -3.57 26.04 -7.01
CA ASP A 98 -3.62 24.80 -6.23
C ASP A 98 -5.04 24.30 -5.92
N GLY A 99 -5.96 24.50 -6.87
CA GLY A 99 -7.32 23.99 -6.84
C GLY A 99 -8.35 24.87 -6.12
N GLU A 100 -8.03 26.14 -5.86
CA GLU A 100 -9.01 27.10 -5.34
C GLU A 100 -10.03 27.51 -6.41
N THR A 101 -9.55 27.83 -7.62
CA THR A 101 -10.40 28.15 -8.77
C THR A 101 -10.04 27.30 -9.98
N TRP A 102 -11.05 27.04 -10.84
CA TRP A 102 -10.92 26.11 -11.96
C TRP A 102 -11.62 26.64 -13.20
N GLU A 103 -10.91 26.63 -14.32
CA GLU A 103 -11.49 26.77 -15.65
C GLU A 103 -11.97 25.41 -16.17
N THR A 104 -12.92 25.39 -17.11
CA THR A 104 -13.53 24.14 -17.62
C THR A 104 -13.53 24.09 -19.14
N GLN A 105 -13.12 22.95 -19.70
CA GLN A 105 -13.06 22.70 -21.14
C GLN A 105 -13.52 21.28 -21.48
N ILE A 106 -13.89 21.06 -22.75
CA ILE A 106 -13.91 19.72 -23.34
C ILE A 106 -12.58 19.54 -24.10
N GLY A 107 -11.73 18.63 -23.60
CA GLY A 107 -10.45 18.34 -24.22
C GLY A 107 -10.58 17.42 -25.43
N ILE A 108 -11.52 16.47 -25.37
CA ILE A 108 -11.79 15.53 -26.46
C ILE A 108 -13.30 15.32 -26.61
N LYS A 109 -13.84 15.66 -27.78
CA LYS A 109 -15.22 15.31 -28.15
C LYS A 109 -15.29 13.94 -28.80
N ASN A 110 -16.36 13.19 -28.51
CA ASN A 110 -16.68 11.99 -29.28
C ASN A 110 -17.15 12.32 -30.71
N SER A 111 -17.37 11.27 -31.50
CA SER A 111 -17.67 11.38 -32.93
C SER A 111 -19.03 11.96 -33.29
N ARG A 112 -19.95 12.10 -32.32
CA ARG A 112 -21.35 12.56 -32.52
C ARG A 112 -22.16 11.72 -33.52
N VAL A 113 -21.72 10.50 -33.84
CA VAL A 113 -22.39 9.60 -34.80
C VAL A 113 -23.74 9.10 -34.27
N SER A 114 -23.87 8.92 -32.96
CA SER A 114 -25.09 8.42 -32.31
C SER A 114 -25.25 8.96 -30.89
N SER A 115 -26.40 8.67 -30.27
CA SER A 115 -26.68 9.01 -28.87
C SER A 115 -25.84 8.24 -27.84
N VAL A 116 -24.97 7.32 -28.29
CA VAL A 116 -24.03 6.57 -27.45
C VAL A 116 -22.59 6.68 -27.95
N SER A 117 -22.31 7.65 -28.83
CA SER A 117 -20.94 7.97 -29.22
C SER A 117 -20.15 8.41 -28.00
N ARG A 118 -18.91 7.91 -27.86
CA ARG A 118 -18.13 8.14 -26.65
C ARG A 118 -16.64 8.11 -26.90
N VAL A 119 -15.93 8.98 -26.20
CA VAL A 119 -14.51 8.81 -25.88
C VAL A 119 -14.42 8.40 -24.42
N VAL A 120 -13.66 7.35 -24.11
CA VAL A 120 -13.67 6.68 -22.81
C VAL A 120 -12.28 6.42 -22.27
N ASP A 121 -12.22 6.22 -20.96
CA ASP A 121 -11.05 5.77 -20.19
C ASP A 121 -9.80 6.61 -20.46
N PRO A 122 -9.86 7.95 -20.27
CA PRO A 122 -8.73 8.83 -20.51
C PRO A 122 -7.52 8.39 -19.69
N THR A 123 -6.41 8.15 -20.38
CA THR A 123 -5.12 7.81 -19.78
C THR A 123 -4.10 8.90 -20.15
N VAL A 124 -3.48 9.49 -19.14
CA VAL A 124 -2.76 10.76 -19.27
C VAL A 124 -1.26 10.58 -19.06
N ILE A 125 -0.44 11.19 -19.91
CA ILE A 125 1.00 11.39 -19.68
C ILE A 125 1.30 12.88 -19.74
N VAL A 126 2.16 13.35 -18.85
CA VAL A 126 2.70 14.72 -18.88
C VAL A 126 4.16 14.68 -19.32
N LYS A 127 4.51 15.48 -20.34
CA LYS A 127 5.91 15.70 -20.75
C LYS A 127 6.11 17.16 -21.10
N GLY A 128 6.94 17.87 -20.33
CA GLY A 128 7.08 19.32 -20.45
C GLY A 128 5.75 20.04 -20.21
N ASN A 129 5.37 20.94 -21.10
CA ASN A 129 4.08 21.65 -21.06
C ASN A 129 2.94 20.90 -21.79
N LYS A 130 3.12 19.63 -22.16
CA LYS A 130 2.16 18.86 -22.95
C LYS A 130 1.49 17.75 -22.15
N LEU A 131 0.19 17.62 -22.37
CA LEU A 131 -0.68 16.54 -21.95
C LEU A 131 -0.91 15.61 -23.13
N TYR A 132 -0.51 14.36 -23.02
CA TYR A 132 -0.85 13.32 -23.97
C TYR A 132 -2.03 12.53 -23.37
N VAL A 133 -3.16 12.47 -24.07
CA VAL A 133 -4.38 11.83 -23.58
C VAL A 133 -4.83 10.77 -24.56
N LEU A 134 -4.69 9.50 -24.16
CA LEU A 134 -5.16 8.33 -24.90
C LEU A 134 -6.59 7.99 -24.44
N VAL A 135 -7.51 7.84 -25.40
CA VAL A 135 -8.90 7.42 -25.18
C VAL A 135 -9.32 6.34 -26.17
N GLY A 136 -10.24 5.47 -25.75
CA GLY A 136 -11.02 4.65 -26.69
C GLY A 136 -12.16 5.47 -27.28
N SER A 137 -12.39 5.40 -28.58
CA SER A 137 -13.52 6.05 -29.26
C SER A 137 -14.47 4.99 -29.83
N TYR A 138 -15.76 5.12 -29.52
CA TYR A 138 -16.85 4.25 -29.99
C TYR A 138 -17.97 5.07 -30.61
N ASN A 139 -18.54 4.60 -31.72
CA ASN A 139 -19.56 5.36 -32.44
C ASN A 139 -20.98 5.03 -31.99
N SER A 140 -21.32 3.74 -31.88
CA SER A 140 -22.72 3.30 -31.83
C SER A 140 -23.00 2.06 -30.99
N SER A 141 -21.97 1.30 -30.60
CA SER A 141 -22.14 0.07 -29.83
C SER A 141 -22.76 0.35 -28.46
N ARG A 142 -23.76 -0.46 -28.08
CA ARG A 142 -24.39 -0.46 -26.74
C ARG A 142 -23.85 -1.58 -25.84
N SER A 143 -22.85 -2.33 -26.32
CA SER A 143 -22.24 -3.43 -25.58
C SER A 143 -20.88 -3.01 -25.03
N TYR A 144 -20.59 -3.47 -23.81
CA TYR A 144 -19.28 -3.29 -23.20
C TYR A 144 -18.17 -3.82 -24.12
N TRP A 145 -17.05 -3.10 -24.18
CA TRP A 145 -16.07 -3.27 -25.24
C TRP A 145 -15.51 -4.69 -25.36
N THR A 146 -15.26 -5.37 -24.23
CA THR A 146 -14.72 -6.74 -24.25
C THR A 146 -15.69 -7.74 -24.89
N TRP A 147 -16.99 -7.46 -24.90
CA TRP A 147 -18.03 -8.33 -25.44
C TRP A 147 -18.31 -8.14 -26.92
N GLN A 148 -17.80 -7.07 -27.53
CA GLN A 148 -18.01 -6.77 -28.94
C GLN A 148 -17.49 -7.90 -29.85
N PRO A 149 -18.16 -8.15 -30.99
CA PRO A 149 -17.79 -9.23 -31.91
C PRO A 149 -16.43 -8.97 -32.58
N ASP A 150 -16.13 -7.71 -32.89
CA ASP A 150 -14.92 -7.26 -33.55
C ASP A 150 -14.54 -5.83 -33.09
N GLY A 151 -13.51 -5.24 -33.69
CA GLY A 151 -13.06 -3.87 -33.42
C GLY A 151 -13.53 -2.82 -34.43
N SER A 152 -14.68 -3.03 -35.11
CA SER A 152 -15.18 -2.13 -36.15
C SER A 152 -15.64 -0.77 -35.61
N ASP A 153 -16.40 -0.77 -34.49
CA ASP A 153 -16.92 0.43 -33.81
C ASP A 153 -15.83 1.19 -33.02
N TRP A 154 -14.65 0.59 -32.82
CA TRP A 154 -13.58 1.11 -31.97
C TRP A 154 -12.44 1.79 -32.75
N ARG A 155 -11.91 2.87 -32.16
CA ARG A 155 -10.64 3.51 -32.53
C ARG A 155 -9.88 3.93 -31.26
N PRO A 156 -8.57 3.68 -31.12
CA PRO A 156 -7.73 4.32 -30.12
C PRO A 156 -7.35 5.72 -30.63
N MET A 157 -7.62 6.75 -29.84
CA MET A 157 -7.38 8.15 -30.22
C MET A 157 -6.43 8.80 -29.23
N LEU A 158 -5.45 9.55 -29.75
CA LEU A 158 -4.52 10.37 -28.97
C LEU A 158 -4.80 11.83 -29.23
N ALA A 159 -5.07 12.62 -28.18
CA ALA A 159 -5.08 14.07 -28.25
C ALA A 159 -3.90 14.63 -27.46
N VAL A 160 -3.38 15.77 -27.92
CA VAL A 160 -2.31 16.50 -27.23
C VAL A 160 -2.83 17.87 -26.82
N GLY A 161 -2.83 18.14 -25.51
CA GLY A 161 -3.13 19.45 -24.94
C GLY A 161 -1.83 20.17 -24.62
N GLU A 162 -1.66 21.40 -25.11
CA GLU A 162 -0.50 22.23 -24.79
C GLU A 162 -0.88 23.32 -23.77
N VAL A 163 -0.20 23.32 -22.63
CA VAL A 163 -0.42 24.27 -21.54
C VAL A 163 0.47 25.50 -21.78
N THR A 164 -0.17 26.67 -21.74
CA THR A 164 0.51 27.97 -21.79
C THR A 164 0.15 28.79 -20.56
N LYS A 165 1.16 29.31 -19.87
CA LYS A 165 1.00 30.24 -18.75
C LYS A 165 1.29 31.67 -19.20
N SER A 166 0.58 32.64 -18.65
CA SER A 166 0.89 34.06 -18.75
C SER A 166 0.74 34.72 -17.39
N THR A 167 1.64 35.64 -17.07
CA THR A 167 1.53 36.47 -15.86
C THR A 167 1.41 37.92 -16.29
N ALA A 168 0.27 38.52 -15.97
CA ALA A 168 -0.01 39.94 -16.19
C ALA A 168 -0.54 40.53 -14.88
N ASP A 169 -0.05 41.71 -14.51
CA ASP A 169 -0.47 42.44 -13.29
C ASP A 169 -0.39 41.60 -12.00
N GLY A 170 0.63 40.73 -11.89
CA GLY A 170 0.83 39.85 -10.74
C GLY A 170 -0.15 38.67 -10.64
N LYS A 171 -1.07 38.52 -11.60
CA LYS A 171 -1.99 37.37 -11.69
C LYS A 171 -1.51 36.40 -12.75
N THR A 172 -1.27 35.16 -12.34
CA THR A 172 -1.00 34.06 -13.28
C THR A 172 -2.31 33.55 -13.86
N THR A 173 -2.35 33.34 -15.16
CA THR A 173 -3.41 32.65 -15.88
C THR A 173 -2.81 31.54 -16.72
N ALA A 174 -3.61 30.52 -17.01
CA ALA A 174 -3.24 29.45 -17.92
C ALA A 174 -4.34 29.22 -18.96
N ASN A 175 -3.95 28.64 -20.08
CA ASN A 175 -4.86 28.09 -21.06
C ASN A 175 -4.31 26.75 -21.55
N ILE A 176 -5.20 25.87 -21.96
CA ILE A 176 -4.84 24.60 -22.60
C ILE A 176 -5.39 24.62 -24.03
N THR A 177 -4.51 24.47 -25.00
CA THR A 177 -4.87 24.36 -26.42
C THR A 177 -4.86 22.91 -26.83
N TRP A 178 -6.01 22.38 -27.24
CA TRP A 178 -6.14 20.97 -27.63
C TRP A 178 -5.99 20.77 -29.14
N GLY A 179 -5.05 19.91 -29.52
CA GLY A 179 -4.94 19.40 -30.88
C GLY A 179 -6.09 18.46 -31.24
N SER A 180 -6.37 18.33 -32.54
CA SER A 180 -7.35 17.34 -33.02
C SER A 180 -6.88 15.91 -32.71
N PRO A 181 -7.75 15.03 -32.20
CA PRO A 181 -7.36 13.66 -31.90
C PRO A 181 -6.90 12.88 -33.14
N VAL A 182 -5.80 12.14 -33.02
CA VAL A 182 -5.23 11.27 -34.07
C VAL A 182 -5.49 9.82 -33.72
N SER A 183 -5.92 9.01 -34.69
CA SER A 183 -6.12 7.58 -34.45
C SER A 183 -4.78 6.84 -34.45
N LEU A 184 -4.54 6.03 -33.42
CA LEU A 184 -3.36 5.17 -33.30
C LEU A 184 -3.61 3.74 -33.83
N LYS A 185 -4.70 3.53 -34.58
CA LYS A 185 -5.11 2.18 -35.02
C LYS A 185 -4.09 1.53 -35.96
N GLU A 186 -3.32 2.32 -36.71
CA GLU A 186 -2.28 1.80 -37.61
C GLU A 186 -1.15 1.08 -36.87
N PHE A 187 -0.90 1.45 -35.61
CA PHE A 187 0.13 0.83 -34.75
C PHE A 187 -0.38 -0.41 -34.02
N PHE A 188 -1.64 -0.81 -34.23
CA PHE A 188 -2.22 -1.99 -33.60
C PHE A 188 -2.08 -3.22 -34.51
N PRO A 189 -1.19 -4.17 -34.19
CA PRO A 189 -0.99 -5.33 -35.03
C PRO A 189 -2.23 -6.24 -35.00
N ALA A 190 -2.56 -6.85 -36.14
CA ALA A 190 -3.68 -7.79 -36.26
C ALA A 190 -3.48 -9.07 -35.43
N GLU A 191 -2.23 -9.40 -35.11
CA GLU A 191 -1.84 -10.56 -34.31
C GLU A 191 -0.76 -10.21 -33.28
N MET A 192 -0.84 -10.82 -32.11
CA MET A 192 0.17 -10.77 -31.04
C MET A 192 0.37 -12.19 -30.50
N GLU A 193 1.59 -12.71 -30.53
CA GLU A 193 1.92 -14.05 -30.01
C GLU A 193 0.97 -15.17 -30.47
N GLY A 194 0.55 -15.15 -31.75
CA GLY A 194 -0.39 -16.12 -32.33
C GLY A 194 -1.87 -15.89 -31.99
N MET A 195 -2.21 -14.78 -31.34
CA MET A 195 -3.59 -14.36 -31.04
C MET A 195 -4.04 -13.24 -31.97
N HIS A 196 -5.19 -13.41 -32.62
CA HIS A 196 -5.83 -12.31 -33.35
C HIS A 196 -6.32 -11.24 -32.38
N THR A 197 -5.84 -10.01 -32.53
CA THR A 197 -6.21 -8.89 -31.69
C THR A 197 -7.58 -8.33 -32.09
N LYS A 198 -8.25 -7.63 -31.16
CA LYS A 198 -9.58 -7.05 -31.39
C LYS A 198 -9.60 -5.56 -31.13
N GLN A 199 -9.29 -5.16 -29.89
CA GLN A 199 -9.31 -3.77 -29.43
C GLN A 199 -8.29 -3.58 -28.30
N PHE A 200 -7.88 -2.33 -28.05
CA PHE A 200 -7.19 -1.96 -26.81
C PHE A 200 -7.66 -0.61 -26.28
N LEU A 201 -7.46 -0.39 -24.98
CA LEU A 201 -7.67 0.88 -24.29
C LEU A 201 -6.44 1.19 -23.43
N GLY A 202 -6.28 2.44 -23.04
CA GLY A 202 -5.38 2.76 -21.92
C GLY A 202 -5.88 2.13 -20.61
N GLY A 203 -5.01 2.12 -19.60
CA GLY A 203 -5.34 1.63 -18.27
C GLY A 203 -6.21 2.54 -17.41
N ALA A 204 -6.57 3.73 -17.93
CA ALA A 204 -7.14 4.87 -17.22
C ALA A 204 -6.20 5.52 -16.19
N GLY A 205 -6.47 6.78 -15.85
CA GLY A 205 -5.69 7.53 -14.86
C GLY A 205 -4.40 8.10 -15.46
N VAL A 206 -3.32 8.05 -14.69
CA VAL A 206 -2.03 8.66 -15.04
C VAL A 206 -1.00 7.57 -15.35
N ALA A 207 -0.36 7.67 -16.50
CA ALA A 207 0.76 6.85 -16.93
C ALA A 207 2.08 7.66 -16.82
N THR A 208 3.19 7.16 -17.36
CA THR A 208 4.51 7.74 -17.07
C THR A 208 5.28 8.14 -18.33
N VAL A 209 6.19 9.10 -18.15
CA VAL A 209 7.37 9.25 -19.01
C VAL A 209 8.48 8.41 -18.38
N ALA A 210 9.17 7.61 -19.19
CA ALA A 210 10.32 6.85 -18.73
C ALA A 210 11.57 7.75 -18.63
N SER A 211 12.56 7.31 -17.87
CA SER A 211 13.85 7.98 -17.68
C SER A 211 14.59 8.27 -19.00
N ASN A 212 14.40 7.43 -20.02
CA ASN A 212 14.92 7.62 -21.37
C ASN A 212 14.11 8.61 -22.24
N GLY A 213 13.04 9.20 -21.70
CA GLY A 213 12.17 10.15 -22.39
C GLY A 213 10.98 9.52 -23.13
N ASN A 214 10.84 8.19 -23.14
CA ASN A 214 9.71 7.53 -23.83
C ASN A 214 8.38 7.86 -23.15
N LEU A 215 7.34 8.04 -23.96
CA LEU A 215 5.95 8.03 -23.47
C LEU A 215 5.53 6.59 -23.27
N VAL A 216 5.03 6.21 -22.09
CA VAL A 216 4.73 4.82 -21.75
C VAL A 216 3.31 4.69 -21.24
N TYR A 217 2.42 4.15 -22.08
CA TYR A 217 1.08 3.75 -21.66
C TYR A 217 1.03 2.27 -21.29
N PRO A 218 0.56 1.92 -20.09
CA PRO A 218 0.05 0.59 -19.85
C PRO A 218 -1.34 0.48 -20.49
N VAL A 219 -1.54 -0.53 -21.32
CA VAL A 219 -2.78 -0.71 -22.09
C VAL A 219 -3.39 -2.07 -21.81
N GLN A 220 -4.73 -2.12 -21.83
CA GLN A 220 -5.51 -3.34 -21.74
C GLN A 220 -5.99 -3.74 -23.15
N VAL A 221 -5.74 -4.99 -23.54
CA VAL A 221 -5.93 -5.51 -24.88
C VAL A 221 -6.88 -6.69 -24.85
N THR A 222 -7.79 -6.76 -25.83
CA THR A 222 -8.61 -7.95 -26.06
C THR A 222 -8.23 -8.64 -27.34
N ASN A 223 -8.29 -9.97 -27.32
CA ASN A 223 -8.22 -10.79 -28.53
C ASN A 223 -9.63 -11.15 -29.05
N MET A 224 -9.69 -11.83 -30.21
CA MET A 224 -10.94 -12.29 -30.81
C MET A 224 -11.67 -13.36 -29.97
N LYS A 225 -10.97 -14.05 -29.07
CA LYS A 225 -11.57 -14.96 -28.06
C LYS A 225 -12.16 -14.22 -26.86
N LYS A 226 -12.09 -12.87 -26.85
CA LYS A 226 -12.54 -11.99 -25.75
C LYS A 226 -11.73 -12.15 -24.46
N GLU A 227 -10.54 -12.73 -24.54
CA GLU A 227 -9.60 -12.77 -23.43
C GLU A 227 -8.92 -11.40 -23.29
N LEU A 228 -8.69 -10.98 -22.05
CA LEU A 228 -8.17 -9.65 -21.70
C LEU A 228 -6.77 -9.79 -21.10
N PHE A 229 -5.83 -8.96 -21.52
CA PHE A 229 -4.46 -8.94 -20.98
C PHE A 229 -3.87 -7.54 -21.10
N SER A 230 -2.80 -7.28 -20.35
CA SER A 230 -2.10 -6.00 -20.34
C SER A 230 -0.83 -6.05 -21.17
N LYS A 231 -0.48 -4.93 -21.81
CA LYS A 231 0.80 -4.68 -22.48
C LYS A 231 1.31 -3.27 -22.18
N ILE A 232 2.57 -3.01 -22.50
CA ILE A 232 3.10 -1.65 -22.60
C ILE A 232 2.98 -1.20 -24.06
N PHE A 233 2.51 0.02 -24.25
CA PHE A 233 2.41 0.71 -25.53
C PHE A 233 3.16 2.03 -25.41
N TYR A 234 4.23 2.19 -26.16
CA TYR A 234 5.20 3.25 -25.95
C TYR A 234 5.59 3.99 -27.23
N SER A 235 6.08 5.22 -27.06
CA SER A 235 6.58 6.07 -28.14
C SER A 235 7.94 6.68 -27.74
N GLU A 236 8.86 6.67 -28.69
CA GLU A 236 10.23 7.17 -28.56
C GLU A 236 10.41 8.55 -29.23
N ASP A 237 9.37 9.05 -29.90
CA ASP A 237 9.43 10.20 -30.80
C ASP A 237 8.32 11.23 -30.52
N ASP A 238 8.01 11.41 -29.23
CA ASP A 238 7.01 12.34 -28.71
C ASP A 238 5.58 12.10 -29.24
N GLY A 239 5.23 10.83 -29.42
CA GLY A 239 3.88 10.38 -29.74
C GLY A 239 3.56 10.29 -31.23
N LYS A 240 4.57 10.42 -32.12
CA LYS A 240 4.38 10.34 -33.57
C LYS A 240 4.22 8.88 -34.03
N THR A 241 5.05 7.99 -33.52
CA THR A 241 4.97 6.55 -33.77
C THR A 241 4.91 5.79 -32.45
N TRP A 242 4.29 4.61 -32.50
CA TRP A 242 4.06 3.80 -31.31
C TRP A 242 4.37 2.32 -31.54
N LYS A 243 4.81 1.66 -30.47
CA LYS A 243 5.19 0.25 -30.45
C LYS A 243 4.56 -0.45 -29.25
N PHE A 244 4.29 -1.74 -29.39
CA PHE A 244 3.91 -2.61 -28.27
C PHE A 244 5.15 -3.36 -27.74
N SER A 245 5.22 -3.54 -26.43
CA SER A 245 6.19 -4.46 -25.82
C SER A 245 5.95 -5.90 -26.27
N GLU A 246 7.00 -6.72 -26.30
CA GLU A 246 6.85 -8.15 -26.59
C GLU A 246 6.09 -8.87 -25.46
N GLY A 247 6.48 -8.58 -24.21
CA GLY A 247 5.84 -9.14 -23.01
C GLY A 247 4.38 -8.71 -22.82
N ARG A 248 3.62 -9.54 -22.10
CA ARG A 248 2.26 -9.26 -21.60
C ARG A 248 2.08 -9.80 -20.19
N SER A 249 1.01 -9.37 -19.53
CA SER A 249 0.50 -10.05 -18.33
C SER A 249 -0.20 -11.37 -18.65
N ASP A 250 -0.55 -12.13 -17.63
CA ASP A 250 -1.56 -13.18 -17.70
C ASP A 250 -2.94 -12.67 -18.16
N PHE A 251 -3.76 -13.58 -18.67
CA PHE A 251 -5.15 -13.30 -19.00
C PHE A 251 -5.98 -12.95 -17.75
N GLY A 252 -6.94 -12.06 -17.90
CA GLY A 252 -7.78 -11.53 -16.83
C GLY A 252 -7.24 -10.23 -16.20
N CYS A 253 -6.01 -9.83 -16.53
CA CYS A 253 -5.46 -8.54 -16.15
C CYS A 253 -6.06 -7.42 -17.01
N SER A 254 -6.49 -6.36 -16.37
CA SER A 254 -7.18 -5.20 -16.94
C SER A 254 -6.73 -3.92 -16.25
N GLU A 255 -7.15 -2.77 -16.78
CA GLU A 255 -6.88 -1.43 -16.21
C GLU A 255 -5.47 -1.34 -15.56
N PRO A 256 -4.39 -1.65 -16.31
CA PRO A 256 -3.05 -1.64 -15.76
C PRO A 256 -2.60 -0.21 -15.49
N VAL A 257 -1.91 0.02 -14.37
CA VAL A 257 -1.23 1.29 -14.07
C VAL A 257 0.26 1.02 -13.92
N VAL A 258 1.10 1.96 -14.36
CA VAL A 258 2.56 1.78 -14.45
C VAL A 258 3.31 2.95 -13.82
N LEU A 259 4.42 2.63 -13.19
CA LEU A 259 5.46 3.58 -12.80
C LEU A 259 6.83 2.99 -13.11
N GLU A 260 7.85 3.85 -13.12
CA GLU A 260 9.25 3.41 -13.19
C GLU A 260 9.87 3.44 -11.78
N TRP A 261 10.54 2.34 -11.42
CA TRP A 261 11.26 2.15 -10.18
C TRP A 261 12.58 1.44 -10.45
N GLU A 262 13.71 2.04 -10.05
CA GLU A 262 15.06 1.45 -10.22
C GLU A 262 15.32 0.88 -11.63
N ASN A 263 15.03 1.68 -12.67
CA ASN A 263 15.17 1.33 -14.08
C ASN A 263 14.30 0.14 -14.54
N LYS A 264 13.20 -0.13 -13.85
CA LYS A 264 12.20 -1.13 -14.22
C LYS A 264 10.81 -0.53 -14.21
N PHE A 265 9.96 -0.96 -15.13
CA PHE A 265 8.53 -0.70 -15.03
C PHE A 265 7.90 -1.66 -14.04
N ILE A 266 7.13 -1.12 -13.10
CA ILE A 266 6.24 -1.88 -12.24
C ILE A 266 4.82 -1.69 -12.77
N ILE A 267 4.22 -2.76 -13.30
CA ILE A 267 2.88 -2.76 -13.90
C ILE A 267 1.91 -3.43 -12.92
N ASN A 268 0.99 -2.65 -12.35
CA ASN A 268 0.01 -3.10 -11.36
C ASN A 268 -1.37 -3.24 -11.99
N ASN A 269 -1.91 -4.47 -12.02
CA ASN A 269 -3.09 -4.83 -12.81
C ASN A 269 -4.34 -5.03 -11.95
N ARG A 270 -5.48 -4.55 -12.45
CA ARG A 270 -6.78 -4.99 -11.95
C ARG A 270 -7.03 -6.42 -12.42
N VAL A 271 -7.47 -7.28 -11.50
CA VAL A 271 -7.96 -8.62 -11.83
C VAL A 271 -9.31 -8.80 -11.14
N ASP A 272 -10.39 -8.89 -11.92
CA ASP A 272 -11.71 -9.10 -11.33
C ASP A 272 -11.78 -10.47 -10.64
N TYR A 273 -12.36 -10.49 -9.43
CA TYR A 273 -12.56 -11.68 -8.60
C TYR A 273 -11.29 -12.39 -8.12
N ARG A 274 -10.12 -11.73 -8.21
CA ARG A 274 -8.84 -12.24 -7.69
C ARG A 274 -7.97 -11.11 -7.16
N ARG A 275 -6.92 -11.46 -6.42
CA ARG A 275 -5.89 -10.50 -5.98
C ARG A 275 -5.21 -9.86 -7.20
N ARG A 276 -4.79 -8.62 -7.06
CA ARG A 276 -4.10 -7.87 -8.12
C ARG A 276 -2.77 -8.54 -8.47
N LEU A 277 -2.45 -8.62 -9.76
CA LEU A 277 -1.16 -9.11 -10.24
C LEU A 277 -0.26 -7.93 -10.58
N VAL A 278 0.98 -7.96 -10.08
CA VAL A 278 1.99 -6.92 -10.33
C VAL A 278 3.17 -7.55 -11.05
N TYR A 279 3.69 -6.89 -12.07
CA TYR A 279 4.80 -7.37 -12.88
C TYR A 279 5.93 -6.35 -12.96
N ASN A 280 7.14 -6.85 -13.13
CA ASN A 280 8.33 -6.07 -13.47
C ASN A 280 8.71 -6.29 -14.94
N SER A 281 9.14 -5.22 -15.62
CA SER A 281 9.76 -5.28 -16.96
C SER A 281 10.95 -4.32 -17.01
N GLY A 282 12.13 -4.81 -17.40
CA GLY A 282 13.38 -4.03 -17.41
C GLY A 282 13.66 -3.29 -18.71
N ASP A 283 13.29 -3.85 -19.86
CA ASP A 283 13.71 -3.34 -21.17
C ASP A 283 12.58 -3.31 -22.21
N MET A 284 11.32 -3.51 -21.82
CA MET A 284 10.12 -3.61 -22.71
C MET A 284 10.19 -4.67 -23.82
N GLU A 285 11.35 -5.31 -24.01
CA GLU A 285 11.64 -6.35 -24.99
C GLU A 285 11.50 -7.74 -24.37
N LYS A 286 11.82 -7.89 -23.08
CA LYS A 286 11.69 -9.19 -22.41
C LYS A 286 10.29 -9.47 -21.88
N PRO A 287 9.92 -10.76 -21.72
CA PRO A 287 8.72 -11.16 -20.99
C PRO A 287 8.66 -10.53 -19.60
N TRP A 288 7.44 -10.24 -19.15
CA TRP A 288 7.20 -9.69 -17.83
C TRP A 288 7.41 -10.74 -16.75
N VAL A 289 7.98 -10.35 -15.62
CA VAL A 289 8.18 -11.22 -14.46
C VAL A 289 7.22 -10.80 -13.36
N GLU A 290 6.40 -11.72 -12.85
CA GLU A 290 5.51 -11.42 -11.72
C GLU A 290 6.36 -10.97 -10.51
N ALA A 291 6.01 -9.84 -9.89
CA ALA A 291 6.71 -9.23 -8.76
C ALA A 291 6.37 -9.94 -7.45
N VAL A 292 6.63 -11.25 -7.39
CA VAL A 292 6.22 -12.13 -6.28
C VAL A 292 6.96 -11.87 -4.97
N GLY A 293 8.20 -11.38 -5.04
CA GLY A 293 9.00 -10.99 -3.87
C GLY A 293 8.67 -9.61 -3.28
N THR A 294 7.73 -8.87 -3.90
CA THR A 294 7.34 -7.53 -3.43
C THR A 294 5.84 -7.32 -3.43
N LEU A 295 5.25 -6.91 -4.55
CA LEU A 295 3.94 -6.26 -4.59
C LEU A 295 2.82 -7.15 -5.17
N SER A 296 3.14 -8.23 -5.90
CA SER A 296 2.11 -9.06 -6.51
C SER A 296 1.28 -9.77 -5.44
N ARG A 297 -0.05 -9.78 -5.65
CA ARG A 297 -1.06 -10.41 -4.79
C ARG A 297 -1.22 -9.79 -3.39
N VAL A 298 -0.49 -8.71 -3.08
CA VAL A 298 -0.67 -7.97 -1.83
C VAL A 298 -2.11 -7.46 -1.70
N TRP A 299 -2.61 -6.75 -2.71
CA TRP A 299 -3.92 -6.09 -2.65
C TRP A 299 -5.05 -6.95 -3.19
N GLY A 300 -6.05 -7.22 -2.33
CA GLY A 300 -7.29 -7.92 -2.68
C GLY A 300 -8.44 -6.95 -3.01
N PRO A 301 -9.28 -7.24 -4.02
CA PRO A 301 -10.35 -6.33 -4.46
C PRO A 301 -11.55 -6.27 -3.53
N SER A 302 -11.61 -7.16 -2.52
CA SER A 302 -12.64 -7.22 -1.48
C SER A 302 -12.13 -8.06 -0.31
N PRO A 303 -12.83 -8.11 0.84
CA PRO A 303 -12.39 -8.90 2.00
C PRO A 303 -12.08 -10.37 1.69
N LYS A 304 -12.80 -10.97 0.74
CA LYS A 304 -12.61 -12.36 0.30
C LYS A 304 -11.94 -12.47 -1.08
N SER A 305 -11.46 -11.35 -1.63
CA SER A 305 -10.85 -11.26 -2.97
C SER A 305 -11.68 -11.91 -4.08
N ASN A 306 -13.01 -11.77 -4.02
CA ASN A 306 -13.96 -12.46 -4.88
C ASN A 306 -15.02 -11.52 -5.48
N GLN A 307 -14.70 -10.24 -5.63
CA GLN A 307 -15.56 -9.21 -6.23
C GLN A 307 -14.80 -8.53 -7.38
N PRO A 308 -15.49 -7.74 -8.23
CA PRO A 308 -14.81 -6.89 -9.21
C PRO A 308 -13.72 -6.05 -8.57
N GLY A 309 -12.57 -5.95 -9.22
CA GLY A 309 -11.51 -5.02 -8.86
C GLY A 309 -11.86 -3.59 -9.27
N SER A 310 -10.87 -2.71 -9.29
CA SER A 310 -11.02 -1.29 -9.63
C SER A 310 -9.76 -0.76 -10.32
N GLN A 311 -9.91 0.37 -11.03
CA GLN A 311 -8.78 1.23 -11.37
C GLN A 311 -8.06 1.67 -10.08
N SER A 312 -6.79 2.02 -10.20
CA SER A 312 -5.96 2.43 -9.06
C SER A 312 -4.99 3.52 -9.49
N SER A 313 -4.79 4.52 -8.65
CA SER A 313 -3.64 5.41 -8.78
C SER A 313 -2.40 4.66 -8.31
N PHE A 314 -1.31 4.72 -9.07
CA PHE A 314 -0.03 4.13 -8.69
C PHE A 314 1.10 5.01 -9.21
N THR A 315 1.76 5.74 -8.32
CA THR A 315 2.70 6.80 -8.68
C THR A 315 3.97 6.72 -7.85
N ALA A 316 5.11 7.00 -8.46
CA ALA A 316 6.38 7.14 -7.75
C ALA A 316 6.65 8.63 -7.47
N VAL A 317 6.92 8.96 -6.21
CA VAL A 317 7.13 10.33 -5.73
C VAL A 317 8.34 10.37 -4.80
N THR A 318 8.89 11.55 -4.56
CA THR A 318 9.97 11.75 -3.59
C THR A 318 9.45 12.59 -2.44
N ILE A 319 9.38 12.01 -1.23
CA ILE A 319 8.88 12.69 -0.03
C ILE A 319 9.99 12.63 1.02
N GLU A 320 10.30 13.76 1.66
CA GLU A 320 11.39 13.88 2.65
C GLU A 320 12.72 13.32 2.11
N GLY A 321 12.98 13.44 0.80
CA GLY A 321 14.17 12.90 0.13
C GLY A 321 14.23 11.37 0.04
N MET A 322 13.13 10.64 0.23
CA MET A 322 13.01 9.20 -0.06
C MET A 322 12.11 9.00 -1.27
N ARG A 323 12.57 8.22 -2.25
CA ARG A 323 11.70 7.76 -3.33
C ARG A 323 10.75 6.71 -2.77
N VAL A 324 9.46 6.86 -3.02
CA VAL A 324 8.40 5.95 -2.55
C VAL A 324 7.31 5.83 -3.61
N MET A 325 6.45 4.83 -3.47
CA MET A 325 5.26 4.63 -4.29
C MET A 325 4.00 4.88 -3.47
N LEU A 326 3.03 5.56 -4.07
CA LEU A 326 1.68 5.75 -3.54
C LEU A 326 0.70 4.93 -4.36
N PHE A 327 -0.15 4.15 -3.68
CA PHE A 327 -1.14 3.28 -4.29
C PHE A 327 -2.53 3.49 -3.68
N THR A 328 -3.58 3.57 -4.50
CA THR A 328 -4.96 3.68 -4.01
C THR A 328 -5.86 2.55 -4.49
N HIS A 329 -6.72 2.05 -3.60
CA HIS A 329 -7.74 1.06 -3.95
C HIS A 329 -8.90 1.04 -2.96
N PRO A 330 -10.16 0.85 -3.40
CA PRO A 330 -11.29 0.64 -2.50
C PRO A 330 -11.21 -0.72 -1.79
N LEU A 331 -11.61 -0.76 -0.51
CA LEU A 331 -11.72 -2.04 0.21
C LEU A 331 -12.93 -2.86 -0.22
N ASN A 332 -13.99 -2.22 -0.74
CA ASN A 332 -15.16 -2.85 -1.33
C ASN A 332 -15.86 -3.87 -0.40
N PHE A 333 -16.18 -3.44 0.81
CA PHE A 333 -16.92 -4.27 1.78
C PHE A 333 -18.36 -4.53 1.32
N LYS A 334 -18.96 -3.58 0.57
CA LYS A 334 -20.30 -3.71 0.00
C LYS A 334 -20.34 -4.65 -1.22
N GLY A 335 -19.19 -4.93 -1.82
CA GLY A 335 -19.05 -5.83 -2.96
C GLY A 335 -19.57 -5.26 -4.29
N ARG A 336 -19.50 -6.08 -5.34
CA ARG A 336 -19.79 -5.68 -6.72
C ARG A 336 -18.98 -4.43 -7.11
N TRP A 337 -19.60 -3.51 -7.84
CA TRP A 337 -19.00 -2.25 -8.28
C TRP A 337 -19.23 -1.08 -7.30
N LEU A 338 -19.77 -1.35 -6.10
CA LEU A 338 -20.01 -0.32 -5.08
C LEU A 338 -18.69 0.24 -4.55
N ARG A 339 -17.71 -0.64 -4.27
CA ARG A 339 -16.30 -0.25 -4.07
C ARG A 339 -16.15 0.88 -3.04
N ASP A 340 -16.76 0.69 -1.89
CA ASP A 340 -16.65 1.62 -0.76
C ASP A 340 -15.25 1.60 -0.12
N ARG A 341 -14.97 2.65 0.65
CA ARG A 341 -13.75 2.82 1.45
C ARG A 341 -12.48 2.84 0.61
N LEU A 342 -12.28 3.90 -0.16
CA LEU A 342 -11.02 4.17 -0.86
C LEU A 342 -9.88 4.30 0.16
N HIS A 343 -8.85 3.46 0.03
CA HIS A 343 -7.65 3.50 0.87
C HIS A 343 -6.42 3.97 0.10
N LEU A 344 -5.49 4.61 0.83
CA LEU A 344 -4.16 4.98 0.37
C LEU A 344 -3.08 4.13 1.05
N TRP A 345 -2.10 3.70 0.27
CA TRP A 345 -0.97 2.89 0.67
C TRP A 345 0.34 3.57 0.26
N LEU A 346 1.37 3.39 1.09
CA LEU A 346 2.74 3.85 0.90
C LEU A 346 3.68 2.65 0.87
N THR A 347 4.62 2.60 -0.08
CA THR A 347 5.65 1.55 -0.12
C THR A 347 6.96 2.04 -0.71
N ASP A 348 8.08 1.54 -0.20
CA ASP A 348 9.44 1.70 -0.73
C ASP A 348 9.91 0.45 -1.50
N ASN A 349 8.96 -0.38 -1.99
CA ASN A 349 9.18 -1.70 -2.59
C ASN A 349 9.63 -2.80 -1.59
N GLN A 350 9.68 -2.50 -0.29
CA GLN A 350 10.01 -3.46 0.78
C GLN A 350 8.91 -3.47 1.85
N ARG A 351 8.67 -2.32 2.48
CA ARG A 351 7.63 -2.09 3.48
C ARG A 351 6.36 -1.58 2.80
N ILE A 352 5.20 -1.91 3.37
CA ILE A 352 3.90 -1.52 2.81
C ILE A 352 3.00 -1.00 3.93
N TYR A 353 2.91 0.33 4.03
CA TYR A 353 2.14 1.02 5.05
C TYR A 353 0.73 1.38 4.56
N ASN A 354 -0.28 1.11 5.38
CA ASN A 354 -1.65 1.56 5.14
C ASN A 354 -1.79 2.98 5.71
N VAL A 355 -1.81 3.99 4.84
CA VAL A 355 -1.98 5.39 5.28
C VAL A 355 -3.37 5.60 5.88
N GLY A 356 -4.37 4.94 5.30
CA GLY A 356 -5.74 4.95 5.82
C GLY A 356 -6.78 5.18 4.74
N GLN A 357 -8.01 5.42 5.19
CA GLN A 357 -9.17 5.66 4.33
C GLN A 357 -9.22 7.13 3.90
N VAL A 358 -9.27 7.37 2.58
CA VAL A 358 -9.38 8.69 1.96
C VAL A 358 -10.83 9.13 1.76
N SER A 359 -11.72 8.17 1.43
CA SER A 359 -13.15 8.45 1.24
C SER A 359 -13.91 8.56 2.57
N ILE A 360 -15.04 9.28 2.60
CA ILE A 360 -15.81 9.53 3.83
C ILE A 360 -16.81 8.44 4.15
N GLY A 361 -16.75 7.93 5.39
CA GLY A 361 -17.70 6.96 5.93
C GLY A 361 -17.71 5.65 5.14
N ASP A 362 -18.88 5.26 4.65
CA ASP A 362 -19.09 4.07 3.84
C ASP A 362 -19.44 4.42 2.39
N GLU A 363 -19.16 5.63 1.92
CA GLU A 363 -19.50 6.04 0.56
C GLU A 363 -18.80 5.16 -0.51
N ASN A 364 -19.51 4.93 -1.60
CA ASN A 364 -19.00 4.21 -2.75
C ASN A 364 -17.96 5.09 -3.47
N SER A 365 -16.71 4.65 -3.56
CA SER A 365 -15.56 5.50 -3.94
C SER A 365 -14.52 4.70 -4.73
N ALA A 366 -14.85 4.41 -5.99
CA ALA A 366 -14.14 3.42 -6.78
C ALA A 366 -12.81 3.94 -7.38
N TYR A 367 -12.88 4.85 -8.35
CA TYR A 367 -11.70 5.26 -9.14
C TYR A 367 -11.06 6.51 -8.54
N SER A 368 -9.75 6.64 -8.68
CA SER A 368 -9.00 7.71 -8.02
C SER A 368 -7.69 8.07 -8.73
N SER A 369 -7.23 9.30 -8.49
CA SER A 369 -5.93 9.80 -8.93
C SER A 369 -5.30 10.64 -7.83
N VAL A 370 -4.10 10.26 -7.41
CA VAL A 370 -3.31 10.97 -6.38
C VAL A 370 -2.26 11.83 -7.07
N LEU A 371 -2.06 13.04 -6.56
CA LEU A 371 -1.04 13.98 -7.02
C LEU A 371 -0.25 14.50 -5.81
N TYR A 372 1.07 14.40 -5.87
CA TYR A 372 1.98 15.12 -4.97
C TYR A 372 2.62 16.27 -5.75
N LYS A 373 2.38 17.51 -5.32
CA LYS A 373 2.82 18.74 -5.98
C LYS A 373 3.20 19.75 -4.91
N ASP A 374 4.37 20.39 -5.05
CA ASP A 374 4.84 21.46 -4.17
C ASP A 374 4.69 21.14 -2.67
N ASP A 375 5.13 19.93 -2.29
CA ASP A 375 5.02 19.39 -0.93
C ASP A 375 3.60 19.32 -0.35
N LYS A 376 2.60 19.23 -1.23
CA LYS A 376 1.19 19.01 -0.88
C LYS A 376 0.67 17.76 -1.58
N LEU A 377 -0.23 17.05 -0.91
CA LEU A 377 -0.84 15.81 -1.41
C LEU A 377 -2.33 16.03 -1.70
N TYR A 378 -2.76 15.53 -2.86
CA TYR A 378 -4.13 15.68 -3.35
C TYR A 378 -4.69 14.36 -3.85
N CYS A 379 -6.01 14.24 -3.84
CA CYS A 379 -6.70 13.13 -4.48
C CYS A 379 -7.96 13.62 -5.20
N LEU A 380 -8.08 13.29 -6.48
CA LEU A 380 -9.33 13.39 -7.24
C LEU A 380 -9.95 11.99 -7.27
N HIS A 381 -11.13 11.79 -6.69
CA HIS A 381 -11.75 10.46 -6.67
C HIS A 381 -13.27 10.49 -6.84
N GLU A 382 -13.81 9.35 -7.26
CA GLU A 382 -15.25 9.15 -7.42
C GLU A 382 -15.98 9.12 -6.07
N ILE A 383 -17.19 9.67 -6.06
CA ILE A 383 -18.23 9.32 -5.11
C ILE A 383 -19.49 8.89 -5.87
N ASN A 384 -20.13 7.80 -5.45
CA ASN A 384 -21.32 7.24 -6.10
C ASN A 384 -22.50 7.13 -5.12
N THR A 385 -23.65 7.66 -5.55
CA THR A 385 -24.96 7.43 -4.91
C THR A 385 -25.94 7.09 -6.02
N ASP A 386 -26.59 5.93 -5.93
CA ASP A 386 -27.59 5.46 -6.90
C ASP A 386 -27.13 5.51 -8.37
N GLU A 387 -25.88 5.10 -8.62
CA GLU A 387 -25.25 5.13 -9.94
C GLU A 387 -25.16 6.54 -10.55
N VAL A 388 -25.10 7.58 -9.73
CA VAL A 388 -24.83 8.95 -10.15
C VAL A 388 -23.49 9.38 -9.54
N TYR A 389 -22.52 9.75 -10.37
CA TYR A 389 -21.12 9.88 -9.95
C TYR A 389 -20.64 11.32 -9.99
N SER A 390 -19.98 11.76 -8.93
CA SER A 390 -19.24 13.01 -8.87
C SER A 390 -17.76 12.74 -8.65
N LEU A 391 -16.92 13.73 -8.94
CA LEU A 391 -15.52 13.70 -8.53
C LEU A 391 -15.26 14.74 -7.45
N VAL A 392 -14.73 14.29 -6.31
CA VAL A 392 -14.29 15.16 -5.23
C VAL A 392 -12.80 15.42 -5.35
N PHE A 393 -12.39 16.67 -5.12
CA PHE A 393 -11.01 17.09 -5.01
C PHE A 393 -10.67 17.26 -3.54
N ALA A 394 -9.80 16.38 -3.03
CA ALA A 394 -9.41 16.33 -1.63
C ALA A 394 -7.97 16.84 -1.44
N ARG A 395 -7.77 17.67 -0.41
CA ARG A 395 -6.47 18.09 0.13
C ARG A 395 -6.11 17.12 1.26
N LEU A 396 -5.09 16.30 1.05
CA LEU A 396 -4.71 15.18 1.93
C LEU A 396 -3.62 15.60 2.94
N VAL A 397 -3.93 16.58 3.78
CA VAL A 397 -3.02 17.17 4.77
C VAL A 397 -2.62 16.16 5.84
N GLY A 398 -3.62 15.54 6.49
CA GLY A 398 -3.38 14.57 7.55
C GLY A 398 -2.68 13.30 7.05
N GLU A 399 -3.04 12.83 5.85
CA GLU A 399 -2.38 11.69 5.22
C GLU A 399 -0.91 11.98 4.88
N LEU A 400 -0.59 13.17 4.33
CA LEU A 400 0.80 13.54 4.05
C LEU A 400 1.62 13.66 5.33
N ARG A 401 1.06 14.21 6.41
CA ARG A 401 1.72 14.26 7.73
C ARG A 401 2.09 12.85 8.22
N LEU A 402 1.17 11.89 8.10
CA LEU A 402 1.42 10.50 8.45
C LEU A 402 2.49 9.87 7.55
N ILE A 403 2.43 10.09 6.24
CA ILE A 403 3.43 9.60 5.29
C ILE A 403 4.83 10.12 5.65
N LYS A 404 4.97 11.43 5.90
CA LYS A 404 6.25 12.03 6.31
C LYS A 404 6.78 11.41 7.60
N SER A 405 5.92 11.22 8.60
CA SER A 405 6.27 10.56 9.86
C SER A 405 6.80 9.14 9.62
N VAL A 406 6.13 8.34 8.79
CA VAL A 406 6.54 6.96 8.48
C VAL A 406 7.83 6.92 7.68
N VAL A 407 7.98 7.77 6.66
CA VAL A 407 9.23 7.88 5.88
C VAL A 407 10.41 8.25 6.79
N ARG A 408 10.22 9.17 7.74
CA ARG A 408 11.25 9.48 8.74
C ARG A 408 11.58 8.26 9.61
N SER A 409 10.60 7.48 10.04
CA SER A 409 10.84 6.22 10.78
C SER A 409 11.65 5.23 9.95
N TRP A 410 11.31 5.03 8.67
CA TRP A 410 12.07 4.13 7.78
C TRP A 410 13.51 4.59 7.61
N LYS A 411 13.74 5.88 7.34
CA LYS A 411 15.08 6.46 7.28
C LYS A 411 15.85 6.30 8.59
N LYS A 412 15.21 6.57 9.73
CA LYS A 412 15.84 6.47 11.05
C LYS A 412 16.36 5.05 11.29
N TRP A 413 15.52 4.04 11.07
CA TRP A 413 15.91 2.65 11.33
C TRP A 413 16.89 2.09 10.31
N ASP A 414 16.72 2.41 9.01
CA ASP A 414 17.70 2.01 8.01
C ASP A 414 19.07 2.67 8.26
N SER A 415 19.09 3.95 8.60
CA SER A 415 20.33 4.67 8.94
C SER A 415 20.95 4.13 10.22
N HIS A 416 20.14 3.85 11.25
CA HIS A 416 20.63 3.29 12.51
C HIS A 416 21.37 1.98 12.25
N LEU A 417 20.69 1.01 11.61
CA LEU A 417 21.27 -0.31 11.33
C LEU A 417 22.51 -0.22 10.44
N SER A 418 22.46 0.60 9.37
CA SER A 418 23.58 0.74 8.43
C SER A 418 24.78 1.47 9.03
N SER A 419 24.59 2.27 10.09
CA SER A 419 25.65 3.01 10.78
C SER A 419 26.40 2.20 11.84
N ILE A 420 25.91 1.01 12.19
CA ILE A 420 26.52 0.17 13.22
C ILE A 420 27.93 -0.24 12.78
N CYS A 421 28.91 0.06 13.63
CA CYS A 421 30.26 -0.47 13.49
C CYS A 421 30.28 -1.94 13.92
N THR A 422 30.04 -2.85 12.97
CA THR A 422 29.98 -4.29 13.25
C THR A 422 31.38 -4.83 13.60
N PRO A 423 31.47 -5.93 14.39
CA PRO A 423 32.75 -6.56 14.66
C PRO A 423 33.42 -7.07 13.38
N ALA A 424 34.72 -6.83 13.22
CA ALA A 424 35.51 -7.42 12.15
C ALA A 424 35.55 -8.96 12.30
N ASP A 425 35.38 -9.70 11.21
CA ASP A 425 35.38 -11.16 11.26
C ASP A 425 36.80 -11.69 11.56
N PRO A 426 37.02 -12.42 12.67
CA PRO A 426 38.31 -12.99 13.01
C PRO A 426 38.87 -13.97 11.95
N ALA A 427 38.02 -14.50 11.06
CA ALA A 427 38.40 -15.44 10.01
C ALA A 427 38.91 -14.78 8.71
N ALA A 428 38.78 -13.46 8.56
CA ALA A 428 39.26 -12.74 7.38
C ALA A 428 40.78 -12.43 7.50
N SER A 429 41.56 -12.74 6.45
CA SER A 429 43.01 -12.52 6.47
C SER A 429 43.38 -11.05 6.32
N SER A 430 43.94 -10.50 7.40
CA SER A 430 44.76 -9.29 7.53
C SER A 430 44.08 -7.92 7.59
N SER A 431 44.35 -7.27 8.74
CA SER A 431 44.85 -5.91 8.91
C SER A 431 44.12 -4.76 8.21
N GLU A 432 43.08 -4.26 8.87
CA GLU A 432 42.93 -2.84 9.19
C GLU A 432 42.05 -2.74 10.44
N ARG A 433 42.43 -1.88 11.41
CA ARG A 433 41.55 -1.59 12.56
C ARG A 433 40.32 -0.85 12.01
N GLY A 434 39.18 -1.52 11.90
CA GLY A 434 37.95 -0.95 11.36
C GLY A 434 36.69 -1.78 11.69
N CYS A 435 35.54 -1.27 11.29
CA CYS A 435 34.25 -1.96 11.35
C CYS A 435 34.18 -3.06 10.29
N GLY A 436 33.45 -4.15 10.57
CA GLY A 436 33.12 -5.18 9.58
C GLY A 436 32.08 -4.72 8.54
N PRO A 437 31.54 -5.66 7.73
CA PRO A 437 30.45 -5.35 6.80
C PRO A 437 29.24 -4.75 7.53
N ALA A 438 28.57 -3.80 6.89
CA ALA A 438 27.39 -3.15 7.46
C ALA A 438 26.20 -4.12 7.58
N VAL A 439 25.34 -3.91 8.57
CA VAL A 439 24.05 -4.63 8.65
C VAL A 439 23.22 -4.27 7.41
N THR A 440 22.85 -5.28 6.63
CA THR A 440 22.04 -5.05 5.43
C THR A 440 20.64 -4.57 5.80
N THR A 441 20.20 -3.49 5.17
CA THR A 441 18.81 -3.01 5.23
C THR A 441 18.04 -3.33 3.94
N VAL A 442 18.74 -3.83 2.92
CA VAL A 442 18.16 -4.23 1.63
C VAL A 442 17.31 -5.47 1.82
N GLY A 443 16.03 -5.34 1.50
CA GLY A 443 14.98 -6.34 1.66
C GLY A 443 14.36 -6.41 3.06
N LEU A 444 14.77 -5.56 4.02
CA LEU A 444 14.29 -5.64 5.41
C LEU A 444 12.86 -5.13 5.54
N ALA A 445 11.86 -6.01 5.53
CA ALA A 445 10.45 -5.66 5.46
C ALA A 445 9.80 -5.34 6.83
N GLY A 446 10.37 -5.81 7.93
CA GLY A 446 9.84 -5.57 9.28
C GLY A 446 10.85 -5.88 10.38
N PHE A 447 10.67 -5.24 11.54
CA PHE A 447 11.59 -5.38 12.67
C PHE A 447 10.86 -5.24 14.00
N LEU A 448 10.79 -6.34 14.77
CA LEU A 448 10.23 -6.36 16.12
C LEU A 448 11.38 -6.29 17.14
N SER A 449 11.44 -5.22 17.93
CA SER A 449 12.53 -4.99 18.90
C SER A 449 12.00 -4.54 20.26
N HIS A 450 12.32 -3.34 20.75
CA HIS A 450 11.96 -2.94 22.11
C HIS A 450 10.49 -2.49 22.27
N SER A 451 9.95 -1.79 21.27
CA SER A 451 8.62 -1.16 21.38
C SER A 451 7.49 -2.18 21.46
N ALA A 452 6.62 -1.97 22.45
CA ALA A 452 5.56 -2.90 22.82
C ALA A 452 4.37 -2.16 23.45
N THR A 453 3.18 -2.76 23.32
CA THR A 453 2.03 -2.49 24.19
C THR A 453 1.48 -3.82 24.71
N GLN A 454 0.54 -3.79 25.67
CA GLN A 454 0.15 -4.94 26.49
C GLN A 454 -0.02 -6.29 25.75
N ASN A 455 -0.51 -6.31 24.51
CA ASN A 455 -0.65 -7.53 23.70
C ASN A 455 -0.10 -7.38 22.26
N VAL A 456 0.81 -6.43 22.04
CA VAL A 456 1.31 -6.09 20.71
C VAL A 456 2.81 -5.88 20.77
N TRP A 457 3.55 -6.60 19.93
CA TRP A 457 4.93 -6.31 19.63
C TRP A 457 4.97 -5.39 18.41
N GLU A 458 5.42 -4.16 18.58
CA GLU A 458 5.35 -3.14 17.54
C GLU A 458 6.47 -3.32 16.52
N ASP A 459 6.10 -3.16 15.25
CA ASP A 459 7.05 -3.11 14.15
C ASP A 459 7.70 -1.73 14.09
N ALA A 460 9.03 -1.67 14.18
CA ALA A 460 9.81 -0.45 14.08
C ALA A 460 9.57 0.28 12.74
N TYR A 461 9.24 -0.47 11.67
CA TYR A 461 8.85 0.07 10.37
C TYR A 461 7.34 0.39 10.25
N ARG A 462 6.58 0.20 11.33
CA ARG A 462 5.20 0.64 11.55
C ARG A 462 4.17 0.04 10.58
N CYS A 463 4.48 -1.09 9.94
CA CYS A 463 3.62 -1.68 8.91
C CYS A 463 2.78 -2.84 9.43
N VAL A 464 3.41 -3.81 10.10
CA VAL A 464 2.72 -5.02 10.58
C VAL A 464 3.22 -5.36 11.97
N ASN A 465 2.41 -5.11 12.99
CA ASN A 465 2.72 -5.56 14.35
C ASN A 465 2.48 -7.08 14.50
N ALA A 466 3.08 -7.68 15.52
CA ALA A 466 2.75 -9.04 15.96
C ALA A 466 1.84 -8.99 17.20
N SER A 467 0.87 -9.91 17.29
CA SER A 467 0.08 -10.07 18.51
C SER A 467 0.83 -10.96 19.50
N THR A 468 0.79 -10.63 20.79
CA THR A 468 1.46 -11.40 21.83
C THR A 468 0.47 -11.98 22.84
N ALA A 469 0.87 -13.07 23.48
CA ALA A 469 0.19 -13.63 24.65
C ALA A 469 1.21 -14.12 25.67
N ASN A 470 0.89 -13.98 26.96
CA ASN A 470 1.75 -14.33 28.10
C ASN A 470 3.21 -13.90 27.90
N ALA A 471 3.37 -12.62 27.58
CA ALA A 471 4.64 -12.00 27.25
C ALA A 471 5.00 -10.96 28.32
N GLU A 472 6.22 -11.02 28.83
CA GLU A 472 6.83 -10.04 29.73
C GLU A 472 7.87 -9.25 28.92
N GLU A 473 7.75 -7.93 28.91
CA GLU A 473 8.70 -7.06 28.21
C GLU A 473 10.10 -7.20 28.79
N VAL A 474 11.09 -7.25 27.91
CA VAL A 474 12.51 -7.24 28.25
C VAL A 474 13.26 -6.32 27.27
N PRO A 475 14.49 -5.90 27.58
CA PRO A 475 15.36 -5.22 26.63
C PRO A 475 15.28 -5.82 25.21
N ASN A 476 14.88 -5.01 24.23
CA ASN A 476 14.79 -5.38 22.82
C ASN A 476 13.89 -6.60 22.48
N GLY A 477 12.93 -6.98 23.33
CA GLY A 477 11.95 -8.01 22.98
C GLY A 477 11.08 -8.50 24.14
N PHE A 478 10.77 -9.80 24.15
CA PHE A 478 9.85 -10.41 25.10
C PHE A 478 10.36 -11.72 25.67
N LYS A 479 10.04 -11.94 26.94
CA LYS A 479 10.07 -13.24 27.60
C LYS A 479 8.68 -13.86 27.61
N PHE A 480 8.56 -15.06 27.09
CA PHE A 480 7.31 -15.81 27.04
C PHE A 480 7.31 -16.92 28.09
N ALA A 481 6.15 -17.12 28.73
CA ALA A 481 5.92 -18.19 29.68
C ALA A 481 4.48 -18.69 29.63
N GLY A 482 4.24 -19.92 30.08
CA GLY A 482 2.89 -20.47 30.19
C GLY A 482 2.25 -20.94 28.86
N LEU A 483 1.06 -21.51 28.97
CA LEU A 483 0.35 -22.12 27.84
C LEU A 483 -0.04 -21.04 26.81
N GLY A 484 0.40 -21.21 25.56
CA GLY A 484 0.15 -20.25 24.49
C GLY A 484 1.02 -19.00 24.53
N GLY A 485 2.06 -18.95 25.40
CA GLY A 485 2.98 -17.82 25.47
C GLY A 485 3.82 -17.68 24.19
N GLY A 486 3.70 -16.56 23.49
CA GLY A 486 4.38 -16.35 22.21
C GLY A 486 3.88 -15.12 21.47
N ALA A 487 4.39 -14.93 20.26
CA ALA A 487 3.96 -13.90 19.33
C ALA A 487 3.58 -14.48 17.96
N LEU A 488 2.54 -13.90 17.35
CA LEU A 488 2.04 -14.23 16.02
C LEU A 488 2.22 -13.02 15.11
N TRP A 489 3.04 -13.18 14.07
CA TRP A 489 3.28 -12.14 13.08
C TRP A 489 2.54 -12.50 11.78
N PRO A 490 1.40 -11.84 11.46
CA PRO A 490 0.48 -12.35 10.44
C PRO A 490 1.02 -12.22 9.02
N VAL A 491 0.75 -13.25 8.19
CA VAL A 491 1.04 -13.25 6.74
C VAL A 491 -0.27 -13.28 5.96
N SER A 492 -0.87 -14.44 5.70
CA SER A 492 -2.21 -14.51 5.09
C SER A 492 -3.31 -14.08 6.06
N GLN A 493 -3.05 -14.18 7.37
CA GLN A 493 -3.92 -13.66 8.43
C GLN A 493 -4.05 -12.12 8.45
N GLN A 494 -3.25 -11.39 7.67
CA GLN A 494 -3.51 -9.97 7.40
C GLN A 494 -4.84 -9.75 6.64
N GLY A 495 -5.42 -10.82 6.06
CA GLY A 495 -6.73 -10.81 5.44
C GLY A 495 -6.69 -10.26 4.02
N GLN A 496 -7.43 -9.19 3.75
CA GLN A 496 -7.60 -8.64 2.41
C GLN A 496 -6.28 -8.19 1.78
N ASN A 497 -5.45 -7.48 2.55
CA ASN A 497 -4.20 -6.89 2.06
C ASN A 497 -3.02 -7.59 2.73
N GLN A 498 -2.32 -8.46 1.99
CA GLN A 498 -1.30 -9.38 2.50
C GLN A 498 0.10 -8.87 2.17
N ARG A 499 0.62 -7.97 3.01
CA ARG A 499 1.90 -7.28 2.77
C ARG A 499 3.10 -8.21 2.76
N TYR A 500 3.01 -9.31 3.52
CA TYR A 500 4.06 -10.34 3.60
C TYR A 500 3.84 -11.51 2.66
N HIS A 501 3.01 -11.34 1.61
CA HIS A 501 2.78 -12.39 0.61
C HIS A 501 4.08 -12.86 -0.07
N PHE A 502 5.12 -12.02 -0.11
CA PHE A 502 6.46 -12.38 -0.60
C PHE A 502 7.03 -13.63 0.09
N ALA A 503 6.70 -13.85 1.37
CA ALA A 503 7.23 -14.96 2.15
C ALA A 503 6.81 -16.34 1.60
N ASN A 504 5.76 -16.40 0.77
CA ASN A 504 5.39 -17.63 0.08
C ASN A 504 6.40 -18.04 -1.00
N TYR A 505 7.29 -17.14 -1.42
CA TYR A 505 8.28 -17.35 -2.48
C TYR A 505 9.70 -17.33 -1.92
N GLU A 506 10.01 -16.34 -1.08
CA GLU A 506 11.29 -16.24 -0.40
C GLU A 506 11.20 -15.36 0.85
N PHE A 507 11.98 -15.70 1.88
CA PHE A 507 12.18 -14.85 3.06
C PHE A 507 13.44 -15.24 3.83
N THR A 508 13.89 -14.32 4.68
CA THR A 508 14.77 -14.62 5.81
C THR A 508 14.14 -14.10 7.11
N LEU A 509 14.01 -14.96 8.11
CA LEU A 509 13.51 -14.62 9.44
C LEU A 509 14.64 -14.82 10.46
N VAL A 510 14.94 -13.80 11.24
CA VAL A 510 16.07 -13.75 12.17
C VAL A 510 15.57 -13.44 13.57
N ALA A 511 16.14 -14.05 14.60
CA ALA A 511 15.90 -13.65 16.00
C ALA A 511 17.07 -14.08 16.89
N SER A 512 17.31 -13.32 17.97
CA SER A 512 18.10 -13.81 19.11
C SER A 512 17.18 -14.45 20.13
N VAL A 513 17.56 -15.63 20.65
CA VAL A 513 16.71 -16.42 21.56
C VAL A 513 17.48 -16.98 22.74
N THR A 514 16.84 -17.05 23.90
CA THR A 514 17.37 -17.68 25.10
C THR A 514 16.33 -18.63 25.69
N ILE A 515 16.69 -19.91 25.86
CA ILE A 515 15.82 -20.92 26.46
C ILE A 515 16.05 -20.92 27.97
N HIS A 516 14.99 -20.72 28.77
CA HIS A 516 15.10 -20.60 30.23
C HIS A 516 14.85 -21.91 30.97
N GLU A 517 14.09 -22.82 30.37
CA GLU A 517 13.76 -24.12 30.95
C GLU A 517 13.75 -25.20 29.87
N ALA A 518 14.27 -26.38 30.20
CA ALA A 518 14.17 -27.55 29.33
C ALA A 518 12.70 -27.96 29.20
N PRO A 519 12.20 -28.18 27.97
CA PRO A 519 10.81 -28.47 27.78
C PRO A 519 10.54 -29.95 28.12
N ARG A 520 9.26 -30.31 28.32
CA ARG A 520 8.86 -31.71 28.56
C ARG A 520 8.80 -32.55 27.28
N ASN A 521 8.55 -31.89 26.16
CA ASN A 521 8.47 -32.44 24.81
C ASN A 521 9.07 -31.41 23.85
N ALA A 522 9.27 -31.78 22.58
CA ALA A 522 9.65 -30.82 21.55
C ALA A 522 8.71 -29.59 21.52
N THR A 523 9.28 -28.40 21.72
CA THR A 523 8.58 -27.12 21.84
C THR A 523 9.00 -26.18 20.72
N PRO A 524 8.07 -25.44 20.08
CA PRO A 524 8.40 -24.45 19.06
C PRO A 524 9.27 -23.31 19.61
N LEU A 525 10.07 -22.74 18.71
CA LEU A 525 10.90 -21.58 18.98
C LEU A 525 10.67 -20.46 17.95
N LEU A 526 10.79 -20.77 16.65
CA LEU A 526 10.60 -19.80 15.57
C LEU A 526 10.17 -20.53 14.29
N GLY A 527 9.29 -19.95 13.48
CA GLY A 527 8.99 -20.54 12.16
C GLY A 527 7.82 -19.94 11.42
N ALA A 528 7.55 -20.51 10.24
CA ALA A 528 6.46 -20.16 9.35
C ALA A 528 5.40 -21.26 9.33
N SER A 529 4.16 -20.92 9.71
CA SER A 529 3.02 -21.82 9.71
C SER A 529 2.22 -21.73 8.42
N LEU A 530 1.79 -22.88 7.89
CA LEU A 530 0.85 -22.99 6.77
C LEU A 530 -0.62 -23.01 7.21
N ASP A 531 -0.89 -23.19 8.50
CA ASP A 531 -2.24 -23.23 9.05
C ASP A 531 -2.41 -22.28 10.25
N SER A 532 -3.65 -22.08 10.69
CA SER A 532 -3.94 -21.16 11.80
C SER A 532 -3.45 -21.69 13.16
N SER A 533 -3.28 -23.01 13.32
CA SER A 533 -2.89 -23.61 14.60
C SER A 533 -1.38 -23.60 14.86
N GLY A 534 -0.55 -23.48 13.81
CA GLY A 534 0.90 -23.69 13.91
C GLY A 534 1.34 -25.15 13.75
N GLY A 535 0.39 -26.09 13.67
CA GLY A 535 0.67 -27.52 13.55
C GLY A 535 1.36 -27.89 12.23
N LYS A 536 0.93 -27.30 11.11
CA LYS A 536 1.49 -27.55 9.78
C LYS A 536 2.50 -26.46 9.43
N LYS A 537 3.78 -26.80 9.42
CA LYS A 537 4.87 -25.84 9.21
C LYS A 537 5.39 -25.89 7.78
N LEU A 538 5.81 -24.75 7.26
CA LEU A 538 6.63 -24.66 6.06
C LEU A 538 8.09 -24.87 6.42
N LEU A 539 8.59 -24.05 7.34
CA LEU A 539 9.96 -24.09 7.85
C LEU A 539 9.92 -23.63 9.31
N GLY A 540 10.69 -24.27 10.19
CA GLY A 540 10.76 -23.83 11.58
C GLY A 540 11.86 -24.51 12.37
N LEU A 541 12.01 -24.04 13.60
CA LEU A 541 12.91 -24.58 14.61
C LEU A 541 12.13 -24.83 15.90
N SER A 542 12.37 -26.00 16.47
CA SER A 542 11.94 -26.41 17.80
C SER A 542 13.16 -26.86 18.63
N TYR A 543 12.96 -27.09 19.92
CA TYR A 543 13.96 -27.60 20.85
C TYR A 543 13.34 -28.65 21.78
N ASP A 544 14.14 -29.61 22.27
CA ASP A 544 13.63 -30.78 23.00
C ASP A 544 14.26 -31.02 24.38
N GLU A 545 13.71 -31.97 25.14
CA GLU A 545 14.13 -32.31 26.49
C GLU A 545 15.57 -32.86 26.58
N LYS A 546 16.15 -33.29 25.46
CA LYS A 546 17.52 -33.82 25.37
C LYS A 546 18.55 -32.75 25.04
N HIS A 547 18.15 -31.48 25.09
CA HIS A 547 18.98 -30.35 24.74
C HIS A 547 19.45 -30.37 23.27
N GLN A 548 18.62 -30.87 22.36
CA GLN A 548 18.90 -30.88 20.93
C GLN A 548 17.98 -29.90 20.18
N TRP A 549 18.46 -29.43 19.02
CA TRP A 549 17.66 -28.66 18.07
C TRP A 549 16.82 -29.60 17.21
N GLN A 550 15.60 -29.18 16.91
CA GLN A 550 14.67 -29.89 16.04
C GLN A 550 14.27 -28.99 14.86
N PRO A 551 15.11 -28.91 13.81
CA PRO A 551 14.75 -28.19 12.60
C PRO A 551 13.63 -28.91 11.84
N ILE A 552 12.66 -28.16 11.33
CA ILE A 552 11.45 -28.67 10.69
C ILE A 552 11.42 -28.20 9.24
N TYR A 553 11.50 -29.16 8.32
CA TYR A 553 11.50 -28.91 6.87
C TYR A 553 10.21 -29.42 6.23
N GLY A 554 9.19 -28.57 6.15
CA GLY A 554 7.88 -28.93 5.65
C GLY A 554 7.26 -30.10 6.43
N SER A 555 6.92 -31.17 5.72
CA SER A 555 6.38 -32.41 6.29
C SER A 555 7.44 -33.51 6.50
N THR A 556 8.72 -33.20 6.30
CA THR A 556 9.82 -34.17 6.46
C THR A 556 9.93 -34.62 7.91
N PRO A 557 10.14 -35.92 8.19
CA PRO A 557 10.40 -36.40 9.55
C PRO A 557 11.55 -35.62 10.21
N VAL A 558 11.29 -35.12 11.41
CA VAL A 558 12.24 -34.31 12.16
C VAL A 558 13.38 -35.18 12.66
N THR A 559 14.61 -34.74 12.42
CA THR A 559 15.83 -35.37 12.96
C THR A 559 16.48 -34.39 13.93
N PRO A 560 16.52 -34.69 15.25
CA PRO A 560 17.22 -33.86 16.21
C PRO A 560 18.72 -33.77 15.90
N THR A 561 19.31 -32.59 16.05
CA THR A 561 20.73 -32.34 15.76
C THR A 561 21.32 -31.27 16.68
N GLY A 562 22.64 -31.21 16.74
CA GLY A 562 23.39 -30.25 17.56
C GLY A 562 23.03 -30.35 19.05
N SER A 563 23.38 -29.29 19.77
CA SER A 563 23.08 -29.14 21.19
C SER A 563 22.81 -27.69 21.54
N TRP A 564 22.05 -27.47 22.62
CA TRP A 564 21.84 -26.16 23.22
C TRP A 564 21.99 -26.21 24.74
N GLU A 565 22.03 -25.04 25.37
CA GLU A 565 22.25 -24.88 26.81
C GLU A 565 21.24 -23.88 27.38
N THR A 566 20.68 -24.19 28.55
CA THR A 566 19.76 -23.30 29.26
C THR A 566 20.45 -22.00 29.65
N GLY A 567 19.78 -20.87 29.43
CA GLY A 567 20.28 -19.53 29.74
C GLY A 567 21.29 -18.98 28.74
N LYS A 568 21.78 -19.80 27.79
CA LYS A 568 22.63 -19.33 26.69
C LYS A 568 21.76 -18.70 25.59
N ARG A 569 22.19 -17.54 25.11
CA ARG A 569 21.59 -16.86 23.97
C ARG A 569 22.15 -17.43 22.66
N TYR A 570 21.26 -17.67 21.71
CA TYR A 570 21.55 -18.17 20.37
C TYR A 570 21.02 -17.21 19.32
N HIS A 571 21.72 -17.09 18.20
CA HIS A 571 21.24 -16.39 17.02
C HIS A 571 20.64 -17.38 16.03
N VAL A 572 19.37 -17.19 15.68
CA VAL A 572 18.62 -18.11 14.80
C VAL A 572 18.30 -17.41 13.48
N VAL A 573 18.58 -18.09 12.37
CA VAL A 573 18.16 -17.65 11.04
C VAL A 573 17.42 -18.77 10.32
N LEU A 574 16.24 -18.45 9.79
CA LEU A 574 15.46 -19.30 8.88
C LEU A 574 15.47 -18.66 7.50
N THR A 575 15.95 -19.36 6.50
CA THR A 575 15.87 -18.89 5.09
C THR A 575 15.00 -19.84 4.28
N MET A 576 14.16 -19.28 3.43
CA MET A 576 13.43 -20.03 2.40
C MET A 576 13.59 -19.31 1.07
N ALA A 577 14.05 -20.03 0.05
CA ALA A 577 14.10 -19.56 -1.34
C ALA A 577 14.19 -20.77 -2.26
N ASN A 578 13.76 -20.62 -3.51
CA ASN A 578 13.77 -21.72 -4.49
C ASN A 578 13.13 -23.01 -3.94
N ARG A 579 12.08 -22.88 -3.13
CA ARG A 579 11.36 -23.98 -2.44
C ARG A 579 12.18 -24.77 -1.41
N ASN A 580 13.40 -24.34 -1.11
CA ASN A 580 14.28 -24.96 -0.13
C ASN A 580 14.37 -24.12 1.15
N GLY A 581 14.47 -24.80 2.29
CA GLY A 581 14.58 -24.19 3.62
C GLY A 581 15.91 -24.52 4.30
N SER A 582 16.52 -23.55 4.97
CA SER A 582 17.74 -23.75 5.76
C SER A 582 17.61 -23.10 7.13
N VAL A 583 18.21 -23.72 8.14
CA VAL A 583 18.23 -23.24 9.53
C VAL A 583 19.67 -23.03 9.98
N TYR A 584 19.95 -21.86 10.54
CA TYR A 584 21.26 -21.50 11.06
C TYR A 584 21.17 -21.24 12.57
N ILE A 585 22.19 -21.67 13.29
CA ILE A 585 22.42 -21.33 14.70
C ILE A 585 23.81 -20.70 14.81
N ASP A 586 23.89 -19.53 15.42
CA ASP A 586 25.15 -18.78 15.63
C ASP A 586 25.95 -18.55 14.34
N GLY A 587 25.23 -18.36 13.23
CA GLY A 587 25.79 -18.12 11.89
C GLY A 587 26.14 -19.39 11.10
N GLU A 588 26.04 -20.57 11.71
CA GLU A 588 26.39 -21.85 11.08
C GLU A 588 25.15 -22.64 10.67
N LEU A 589 25.19 -23.33 9.51
CA LEU A 589 24.09 -24.21 9.10
C LEU A 589 23.96 -25.39 10.08
N LEU A 590 22.73 -25.69 10.50
CA LEU A 590 22.44 -26.96 11.15
C LEU A 590 22.58 -28.12 10.16
N GLU A 591 23.09 -29.24 10.66
CA GLU A 591 23.20 -30.48 9.89
C GLU A 591 21.83 -30.86 9.29
N GLY A 592 21.84 -31.22 8.00
CA GLY A 592 20.61 -31.56 7.27
C GLY A 592 19.81 -30.37 6.74
N SER A 593 20.28 -29.12 6.89
CA SER A 593 19.70 -27.93 6.24
C SER A 593 19.76 -27.97 4.71
N GLY A 594 18.99 -27.09 4.05
CA GLY A 594 18.92 -27.02 2.58
C GLY A 594 17.89 -27.97 1.95
N GLN A 595 16.93 -28.46 2.74
CA GLN A 595 15.90 -29.40 2.29
C GLN A 595 14.78 -28.71 1.52
N THR A 596 14.13 -29.44 0.61
CA THR A 596 12.89 -28.99 -0.02
C THR A 596 11.76 -28.92 1.01
N VAL A 597 11.15 -27.74 1.15
CA VAL A 597 10.02 -27.48 2.05
C VAL A 597 8.69 -27.31 1.32
N VAL A 598 8.73 -27.07 0.01
CA VAL A 598 7.55 -27.03 -0.87
C VAL A 598 7.68 -28.17 -1.90
N PRO A 599 7.09 -29.35 -1.64
CA PRO A 599 7.37 -30.57 -2.42
C PRO A 599 6.64 -30.64 -3.76
N ASP A 600 5.59 -29.84 -3.97
CA ASP A 600 4.84 -29.79 -5.23
C ASP A 600 4.91 -28.39 -5.86
N GLU A 601 4.33 -28.22 -7.05
CA GLU A 601 4.36 -26.95 -7.77
C GLU A 601 3.50 -25.85 -7.14
N ARG A 602 2.64 -26.17 -6.15
CA ARG A 602 1.75 -25.18 -5.55
C ARG A 602 2.55 -24.13 -4.80
N THR A 603 2.10 -22.89 -4.89
CA THR A 603 2.62 -21.80 -4.06
C THR A 603 2.13 -22.02 -2.62
N PRO A 604 3.00 -21.91 -1.60
CA PRO A 604 2.60 -21.85 -0.21
C PRO A 604 1.59 -20.75 0.08
N ASP A 605 0.82 -20.91 1.15
CA ASP A 605 -0.02 -19.85 1.73
C ASP A 605 0.26 -19.79 3.23
N ILE A 606 1.37 -19.12 3.59
CA ILE A 606 1.80 -18.95 4.97
C ILE A 606 0.73 -18.15 5.72
N SER A 607 0.26 -18.74 6.80
CA SER A 607 -0.70 -18.18 7.74
C SER A 607 -0.07 -17.03 8.54
N HIS A 608 1.06 -17.33 9.21
CA HIS A 608 1.79 -16.42 10.08
C HIS A 608 3.20 -16.96 10.36
N PHE A 609 4.08 -16.09 10.85
CA PHE A 609 5.26 -16.49 11.59
C PHE A 609 4.92 -16.62 13.08
N TYR A 610 5.43 -17.66 13.73
CA TYR A 610 5.33 -17.86 15.17
C TYR A 610 6.69 -17.61 15.83
N ILE A 611 6.69 -16.93 16.97
CA ILE A 611 7.87 -16.64 17.79
C ILE A 611 7.56 -17.08 19.22
N GLY A 612 8.38 -17.96 19.78
CA GLY A 612 8.04 -18.66 21.01
C GLY A 612 7.08 -19.81 20.74
N SER A 613 5.83 -19.70 21.18
CA SER A 613 4.77 -20.67 20.86
C SER A 613 3.85 -20.23 19.72
N TYR A 614 2.90 -21.09 19.38
CA TYR A 614 1.92 -20.87 18.30
C TYR A 614 0.85 -19.81 18.60
N ASN A 615 0.95 -19.10 19.74
CA ASN A 615 -0.05 -18.12 20.20
C ASN A 615 -1.50 -18.68 20.15
N SER A 616 -1.64 -19.97 20.48
CA SER A 616 -2.90 -20.71 20.45
C SER A 616 -3.02 -21.55 21.72
N SER A 617 -4.09 -21.34 22.48
CA SER A 617 -4.40 -22.11 23.70
C SER A 617 -4.74 -23.58 23.44
N ASN A 618 -4.99 -23.94 22.18
CA ASN A 618 -5.33 -25.31 21.77
C ASN A 618 -4.10 -26.20 21.58
N MET A 619 -2.89 -25.63 21.53
CA MET A 619 -1.65 -26.39 21.42
C MET A 619 -1.04 -26.56 22.81
N PRO A 620 -0.77 -27.79 23.28
CA PRO A 620 -0.30 -28.07 24.65
C PRO A 620 1.17 -27.70 24.88
N THR A 621 1.75 -26.81 24.06
CA THR A 621 3.14 -26.39 24.13
C THR A 621 3.30 -25.19 25.05
N ILE A 622 4.23 -25.30 25.99
CA ILE A 622 4.59 -24.25 26.94
C ILE A 622 6.02 -23.85 26.60
N SER A 623 6.20 -22.62 26.09
CA SER A 623 7.51 -22.06 25.76
C SER A 623 7.97 -21.20 26.94
N HIS A 624 9.18 -21.47 27.43
CA HIS A 624 9.88 -20.68 28.45
C HIS A 624 11.14 -20.10 27.81
N LEU A 625 10.97 -19.03 27.03
CA LEU A 625 12.08 -18.44 26.27
C LEU A 625 11.96 -16.92 26.19
N THR A 626 13.10 -16.27 25.98
CA THR A 626 13.17 -14.89 25.55
C THR A 626 13.49 -14.84 24.07
N ALA A 627 12.83 -13.95 23.32
CA ALA A 627 13.18 -13.61 21.96
C ALA A 627 13.43 -12.10 21.86
N ASN A 628 14.50 -11.71 21.17
CA ASN A 628 14.89 -10.34 20.92
C ASN A 628 15.13 -10.13 19.43
N ASN A 629 14.95 -8.89 18.97
CA ASN A 629 15.37 -8.41 17.64
C ASN A 629 14.94 -9.34 16.49
N VAL A 630 13.63 -9.44 16.24
CA VAL A 630 13.10 -10.27 15.16
C VAL A 630 13.08 -9.49 13.85
N LEU A 631 13.88 -9.90 12.87
CA LEU A 631 13.97 -9.24 11.56
C LEU A 631 13.34 -10.12 10.48
N LEU A 632 12.61 -9.51 9.56
CA LEU A 632 12.02 -10.19 8.40
C LEU A 632 12.52 -9.56 7.10
N TYR A 633 13.17 -10.35 6.25
CA TYR A 633 13.60 -9.94 4.91
C TYR A 633 12.76 -10.61 3.83
N ASN A 634 12.55 -9.90 2.71
CA ASN A 634 11.84 -10.39 1.53
C ASN A 634 12.72 -11.16 0.52
N ARG A 635 13.87 -11.66 0.98
CA ARG A 635 14.84 -12.41 0.18
C ARG A 635 15.63 -13.37 1.07
N GLN A 636 16.29 -14.34 0.45
CA GLN A 636 17.34 -15.11 1.13
C GLN A 636 18.59 -14.24 1.32
N LEU A 637 19.03 -14.08 2.56
CA LEU A 637 20.31 -13.46 2.88
C LEU A 637 21.47 -14.37 2.49
N ASN A 638 22.58 -13.79 2.06
CA ASN A 638 23.81 -14.51 1.77
C ASN A 638 24.60 -14.83 3.06
N ALA A 639 25.66 -15.63 2.94
CA ALA A 639 26.44 -16.07 4.10
C ALA A 639 27.12 -14.92 4.87
N GLU A 640 27.63 -13.90 4.18
CA GLU A 640 28.26 -12.72 4.80
C GLU A 640 27.24 -11.89 5.58
N GLU A 641 26.04 -11.70 5.02
CA GLU A 641 24.94 -10.99 5.67
C GLU A 641 24.46 -11.73 6.94
N ILE A 642 24.30 -13.06 6.86
CA ILE A 642 23.95 -13.90 8.01
C ILE A 642 25.02 -13.82 9.11
N ARG A 643 26.30 -13.90 8.71
CA ARG A 643 27.44 -13.79 9.63
C ARG A 643 27.49 -12.42 10.30
N THR A 644 27.26 -11.36 9.54
CA THR A 644 27.22 -9.98 10.03
C THR A 644 26.15 -9.81 11.10
N LEU A 645 24.92 -10.27 10.83
CA LEU A 645 23.81 -10.21 11.79
C LEU A 645 24.12 -10.98 13.08
N PHE A 646 24.74 -12.16 12.97
CA PHE A 646 25.18 -12.92 14.14
C PHE A 646 26.16 -12.13 15.01
N LEU A 647 27.19 -11.53 14.40
CA LEU A 647 28.22 -10.77 15.10
C LEU A 647 27.67 -9.45 15.66
N SER A 648 26.64 -8.87 15.06
CA SER A 648 26.05 -7.59 15.47
C SER A 648 24.77 -7.71 16.31
N GLN A 649 24.39 -8.91 16.76
CA GLN A 649 23.09 -9.15 17.41
C GLN A 649 22.84 -8.31 18.69
N ASP A 650 23.91 -7.84 19.35
CA ASP A 650 23.87 -6.97 20.52
C ASP A 650 23.75 -5.47 20.19
N LEU A 651 23.94 -5.10 18.93
CA LEU A 651 24.09 -3.71 18.49
C LEU A 651 22.85 -3.17 17.77
N ILE A 652 21.95 -4.06 17.34
CA ILE A 652 20.81 -3.73 16.47
C ILE A 652 19.54 -3.33 17.24
N GLY A 653 19.54 -3.43 18.56
CA GLY A 653 18.37 -3.16 19.41
C GLY A 653 17.89 -1.71 19.33
N THR A 654 16.59 -1.50 19.48
CA THR A 654 15.98 -0.16 19.46
C THR A 654 15.92 0.51 20.84
N GLU A 655 16.25 -0.22 21.91
CA GLU A 655 16.32 0.28 23.28
C GLU A 655 17.33 1.44 23.41
N GLY A 656 16.99 2.49 24.17
CA GLY A 656 17.83 3.67 24.38
C GLY A 656 17.82 4.70 23.23
N ILE A 657 17.20 4.40 22.08
CA ILE A 657 17.04 5.31 20.93
C ILE A 657 15.64 5.97 20.93
N LEU A 658 14.75 5.51 21.81
CA LEU A 658 13.40 6.02 22.00
C LEU A 658 13.35 7.30 22.86
N ASP A 659 14.34 7.52 23.73
CA ASP A 659 14.35 8.64 24.69
C ASP A 659 14.85 9.98 24.11
N SER A 660 15.31 10.03 22.85
CA SER A 660 16.01 11.22 22.33
C SER A 660 15.22 12.09 21.34
N SER A 661 13.91 11.88 21.12
CA SER A 661 13.20 12.68 20.09
C SER A 661 11.67 12.78 20.17
N ASP A 662 11.06 12.79 21.36
CA ASP A 662 9.66 13.24 21.53
C ASP A 662 9.62 14.69 22.05
N ASP A 663 10.47 15.56 21.49
CA ASP A 663 10.29 17.01 21.63
C ASP A 663 10.01 17.57 20.23
N ASP A 664 8.76 17.97 20.04
CA ASP A 664 8.31 18.80 18.93
C ASP A 664 9.04 20.15 19.02
N GLY A 665 10.26 20.20 18.48
CA GLY A 665 10.99 21.43 18.28
C GLY A 665 10.30 22.27 17.22
N GLU A 666 9.45 23.20 17.67
CA GLU A 666 9.16 24.42 16.92
C GLU A 666 10.48 25.07 16.52
N ASP A 667 10.71 25.19 15.21
CA ASP A 667 11.78 26.01 14.64
C ASP A 667 11.65 27.45 15.16
N LYS A 668 12.41 27.78 16.21
CA LYS A 668 12.73 29.17 16.55
C LYS A 668 13.97 29.56 15.78
N ASP A 669 13.70 30.25 14.67
CA ASP A 669 14.63 31.01 13.87
C ASP A 669 15.50 31.91 14.76
N SER A 670 16.79 31.60 14.88
CA SER A 670 17.77 32.42 15.58
C SER A 670 18.48 33.34 14.60
N SER A 671 17.89 34.53 14.38
CA SER A 671 18.62 35.66 13.83
C SER A 671 19.38 36.37 14.96
N GLU A 672 20.70 36.21 14.98
CA GLU A 672 21.62 37.11 15.71
C GLU A 672 21.48 38.53 15.14
N TYR A 673 21.10 39.49 16.00
CA TYR A 673 21.43 40.89 15.82
C TYR A 673 21.93 41.49 17.12
N ASP A 674 23.00 42.24 16.93
CA ASP A 674 23.98 42.77 17.86
C ASP A 674 23.46 43.88 18.79
N ASP A 675 24.23 44.11 19.84
CA ASP A 675 24.01 44.91 21.05
C ASP A 675 23.61 46.39 20.86
N GLY A 676 22.89 46.92 21.87
CA GLY A 676 22.60 48.35 22.00
C GLY A 676 21.89 48.76 23.30
N ALA A 677 22.68 48.95 24.35
CA ALA A 677 22.42 49.54 25.67
C ALA A 677 21.19 50.46 25.88
N HIS A 678 20.54 50.36 27.06
CA HIS A 678 20.51 51.43 28.09
C HIS A 678 19.69 51.09 29.36
N SER A 679 20.42 51.00 30.48
CA SER A 679 20.19 51.59 31.83
C SER A 679 18.81 51.77 32.46
N ASN A 680 18.81 51.48 33.78
CA ASN A 680 18.00 52.02 34.90
C ASN A 680 16.59 51.46 35.09
N SER A 681 16.07 51.22 36.30
CA SER A 681 16.58 51.26 37.67
C SER A 681 15.49 50.77 38.65
N SER A 682 15.94 50.30 39.82
CA SER A 682 15.33 50.48 41.16
C SER A 682 13.98 49.81 41.54
N SER A 683 14.08 48.92 42.55
CA SER A 683 13.39 48.91 43.88
C SER A 683 11.87 49.18 43.96
N SER A 684 11.06 48.67 44.90
CA SER A 684 11.08 47.69 45.99
C SER A 684 9.78 47.93 46.78
N PHE A 685 9.29 46.92 47.51
CA PHE A 685 8.31 47.00 48.62
C PHE A 685 6.82 47.28 48.33
N GLY A 686 6.00 46.28 48.66
CA GLY A 686 5.20 46.30 49.90
C GLY A 686 3.70 46.63 49.81
N GLY A 687 2.88 45.72 50.36
CA GLY A 687 1.79 46.10 51.28
C GLY A 687 0.35 46.15 50.75
N ASP A 688 -0.38 45.06 51.04
CA ASP A 688 -1.74 44.96 51.59
C ASP A 688 -2.98 45.73 51.07
N ALA A 689 -4.06 44.93 51.04
CA ALA A 689 -5.45 45.21 51.42
C ALA A 689 -6.49 45.70 50.38
N SER A 690 -7.38 44.75 50.06
CA SER A 690 -8.86 44.86 49.99
C SER A 690 -9.52 45.81 49.00
N SER A 691 -10.29 45.25 48.05
CA SER A 691 -11.73 45.58 47.90
C SER A 691 -12.45 44.61 46.96
N VAL A 692 -13.70 44.34 47.31
CA VAL A 692 -14.71 43.49 46.66
C VAL A 692 -15.23 44.11 45.35
N SER A 693 -15.41 43.33 44.27
CA SER A 693 -16.75 43.11 43.65
C SER A 693 -16.74 42.22 42.39
N ALA A 694 -17.72 41.31 42.38
CA ALA A 694 -18.59 40.87 41.28
C ALA A 694 -18.01 40.32 39.95
N GLY A 695 -18.18 39.00 39.79
CA GLY A 695 -19.05 38.44 38.74
C GLY A 695 -18.40 37.90 37.47
N GLY A 696 -18.47 36.59 37.25
CA GLY A 696 -18.21 36.00 35.92
C GLY A 696 -17.94 34.50 35.97
N ARG A 697 -18.94 33.70 35.56
CA ARG A 697 -19.03 32.24 35.66
C ARG A 697 -17.99 31.48 34.80
N ASN A 698 -17.35 30.47 35.39
CA ASN A 698 -16.77 29.32 34.70
C ASN A 698 -17.38 28.04 35.32
N LEU A 699 -17.98 27.19 34.49
CA LEU A 699 -18.56 25.91 34.91
C LEU A 699 -17.87 24.79 34.14
N VAL A 700 -16.99 24.07 34.85
CA VAL A 700 -16.43 22.77 34.47
C VAL A 700 -17.37 21.71 35.03
N TYR A 701 -17.87 20.79 34.20
CA TYR A 701 -18.58 19.61 34.68
C TYR A 701 -17.78 18.34 34.38
N VAL A 702 -17.30 17.74 35.46
CA VAL A 702 -16.85 16.35 35.57
C VAL A 702 -18.10 15.50 35.81
N CYS A 703 -18.29 14.40 35.07
CA CYS A 703 -19.29 13.38 35.39
C CYS A 703 -18.64 12.00 35.46
N ALA A 704 -18.52 11.50 36.69
CA ALA A 704 -18.38 10.09 37.01
C ALA A 704 -19.77 9.42 37.00
N LEU A 705 -19.86 8.17 36.55
CA LEU A 705 -21.12 7.41 36.56
C LEU A 705 -20.91 6.10 37.33
N VAL A 706 -21.65 5.97 38.43
CA VAL A 706 -21.72 4.79 39.30
C VAL A 706 -22.97 3.98 38.93
N LEU A 707 -22.77 2.67 38.80
CA LEU A 707 -23.79 1.63 38.59
C LEU A 707 -24.65 1.45 39.86
N HIS A 708 -25.97 1.25 39.72
CA HIS A 708 -26.77 0.44 40.66
C HIS A 708 -28.01 -0.17 39.96
N LEU A 709 -28.30 -1.42 40.34
CA LEU A 709 -29.36 -2.34 39.88
C LEU A 709 -30.65 -2.23 40.72
N LEU A 710 -31.79 -2.64 40.13
CA LEU A 710 -33.02 -3.31 40.67
C LEU A 710 -34.28 -2.74 39.96
N VAL A 711 -35.02 -3.41 39.05
CA VAL A 711 -35.82 -4.67 39.06
C VAL A 711 -37.33 -4.43 39.38
N LEU A 712 -38.20 -4.99 38.51
CA LEU A 712 -39.69 -5.21 38.55
C LEU A 712 -40.57 -3.96 38.20
N VAL A 713 -41.67 -4.00 37.41
CA VAL A 713 -42.62 -5.08 37.02
C VAL A 713 -43.62 -4.61 35.90
N TYR A 714 -44.15 -5.56 35.10
CA TYR A 714 -45.36 -5.57 34.19
C TYR A 714 -45.59 -4.39 33.22
N PHE A 715 -45.76 -4.54 31.89
CA PHE A 715 -46.54 -5.49 31.07
C PHE A 715 -45.80 -5.89 29.78
#